data_AF-A0A8T3CUF0-F1
#
_entry.id   AF-A0A8T3CUF0-F1
#
_cell.length_a   1.000
_cell.length_b   1.000
_cell.length_c   1.000
_cell.angle_alpha   90.00
_cell.angle_beta   90.00
_cell.angle_gamma   90.00
#
_symmetry.space_group_name_H-M   'P 1'
#
loop_
_entity.id
_entity.type
_entity.pdbx_description
1 polymer ?
#
loop_
_entity_poly.entity_id
_entity_poly.type
_entity_poly.pdbx_seq_one_letter_code
_entity_poly.pdbx_strand_id
1 'polypeptide(L)'
;MEVHSSLSALFPIQSQLDYALEDATSEQDKENLVYQYLKKIDDRKEDLKVPDFEKGLEWLNTEQPLSLEKELSGKVVVLDFFTYCCINCMHLLPDLHQLEQRHSVKDGLVVVGVHSAKFPNEKVLQNVESAVLRYDITHPVVNDSEARLWQELEVACWPTLVILGPRGNLLFSLVGEGHRDRLFLFTAAALRHYGQTGELKSGDIGIRLYRDSFPPSLLSFPGKVALDRSGESLVIADTGHHRVLVVSISGRVIHSIGGPGSGRRDGDLSEALFNSPQGVAKKGDTVYVADTENHLIRKIDLAEGRPISSPWDLALGTAGAEEDNVLWIAMAGTHQIWALFLEDGKLPKGGEFKKGTCVRFVGSGNEENRNNAYPHKAGLAQPSGLSVAPLEPWTCLFVADSESSTIRTVSLKDGAVKHLVGGERDPLNLFAFGDMDGVGINAKLQHPLGVAWNPHRGLLYVADSYNHKIKVVDPKSKQCDVLAGSGVAGNVLGPGFEQATFNEPGGLCVGESGKVLYIADTNNHHIKTLDLETRTVSLLPVTVEDVLDAAAPAPRKIPKLPKSAARVGLPALAVSPGQTLRMELCLSLPEGTKLTQDAPSFWALSSEGNPWLLEGQSTSGDIVDLSQPLTVSATVPPTAQSPDPTLTADVWVYFCSAGDGACMMRAVSFQVPLLISPAPKDGPVKVTMSHTF
;
A
#
# COMPACT_ATOMS: atom_id res chain seq x y z
N MET A 1 -17.60 26.21 34.17
CA MET A 1 -16.49 25.89 33.26
C MET A 1 -15.66 24.86 33.98
N GLU A 2 -15.77 23.60 33.59
CA GLU A 2 -14.84 22.57 34.09
C GLU A 2 -13.44 22.94 33.60
N VAL A 3 -12.48 22.97 34.52
CA VAL A 3 -11.09 23.32 34.21
C VAL A 3 -10.45 22.04 33.67
N HIS A 4 -10.47 21.86 32.35
CA HIS A 4 -9.75 20.76 31.70
C HIS A 4 -8.24 20.97 31.81
N SER A 5 -7.49 19.89 31.96
CA SER A 5 -6.04 19.92 32.20
C SER A 5 -5.27 19.73 30.90
N SER A 6 -4.29 20.59 30.61
CA SER A 6 -3.36 20.40 29.49
C SER A 6 -2.11 19.63 29.91
N LEU A 7 -1.30 19.20 28.93
CA LEU A 7 -0.01 18.53 29.18
C LEU A 7 0.95 19.40 30.01
N SER A 8 0.81 20.72 29.94
CA SER A 8 1.59 21.68 30.73
C SER A 8 1.43 21.48 32.24
N ALA A 9 0.27 21.00 32.70
CA ALA A 9 0.03 20.72 34.12
C ALA A 9 0.77 19.47 34.62
N LEU A 10 1.10 18.54 33.71
CA LEU A 10 1.80 17.30 34.00
C LEU A 10 3.32 17.49 34.01
N PHE A 11 3.83 18.34 33.11
CA PHE A 11 5.25 18.49 32.82
C PHE A 11 6.15 18.64 34.06
N PRO A 12 5.87 19.54 35.05
CA PRO A 12 6.74 19.71 36.22
C PRO A 12 6.79 18.46 37.13
N ILE A 13 5.75 17.62 37.09
CA ILE A 13 5.62 16.45 37.94
C ILE A 13 6.33 15.27 37.27
N GLN A 14 6.04 15.04 35.99
CA GLN A 14 6.65 13.95 35.24
C GLN A 14 8.16 14.17 35.04
N SER A 15 8.63 15.41 34.83
CA SER A 15 10.07 15.70 34.69
C SER A 15 10.89 15.27 35.91
N GLN A 16 10.30 15.30 37.12
CA GLN A 16 10.96 14.79 38.33
C GLN A 16 11.10 13.27 38.32
N LEU A 17 10.08 12.56 37.83
CA LEU A 17 10.14 11.12 37.62
C LEU A 17 11.18 10.78 36.56
N ASP A 18 11.19 11.49 35.44
CA ASP A 18 12.13 11.24 34.34
C ASP A 18 13.58 11.38 34.79
N TYR A 19 13.91 12.43 35.56
CA TYR A 19 15.24 12.60 36.14
C TYR A 19 15.61 11.45 37.09
N ALA A 20 14.67 11.03 37.95
CA ALA A 20 14.91 9.91 38.86
C ALA A 20 15.07 8.56 38.13
N LEU A 21 14.41 8.38 36.98
CA LEU A 21 14.54 7.18 36.15
C LEU A 21 15.90 7.08 35.44
N GLU A 22 16.53 8.22 35.14
CA GLU A 22 17.89 8.26 34.57
C GLU A 22 18.95 7.79 35.59
N ASP A 23 18.75 8.10 36.87
CA ASP A 23 19.63 7.70 37.96
C ASP A 23 19.36 6.28 38.50
N ALA A 24 18.25 5.65 38.08
CA ALA A 24 17.83 4.34 38.59
C ALA A 24 18.73 3.21 38.08
N THR A 25 19.32 2.45 39.01
CA THR A 25 20.30 1.41 38.69
C THR A 25 19.72 0.03 38.36
N SER A 26 18.43 -0.20 38.62
CA SER A 26 17.77 -1.47 38.35
C SER A 26 16.33 -1.28 37.87
N GLU A 27 15.80 -2.27 37.14
CA GLU A 27 14.39 -2.27 36.70
C GLU A 27 13.41 -2.22 37.86
N GLN A 28 13.73 -2.86 39.00
CA GLN A 28 12.87 -2.82 40.18
C GLN A 28 12.81 -1.41 40.79
N ASP A 29 13.93 -0.67 40.77
CA ASP A 29 13.96 0.71 41.24
C ASP A 29 13.12 1.62 40.35
N LYS A 30 13.21 1.43 39.02
CA LYS A 30 12.37 2.15 38.05
C LYS A 30 10.89 1.89 38.31
N GLU A 31 10.47 0.63 38.45
CA GLU A 31 9.09 0.27 38.78
C GLU A 31 8.61 0.94 40.08
N ASN A 32 9.44 0.95 41.12
CA ASN A 32 9.11 1.57 42.41
C ASN A 32 8.94 3.08 42.28
N LEU A 33 9.81 3.76 41.52
CA LEU A 33 9.70 5.20 41.25
C LEU A 33 8.39 5.54 40.52
N VAL A 34 8.05 4.77 39.49
CA VAL A 34 6.79 4.97 38.74
C VAL A 34 5.58 4.70 39.63
N TYR A 35 5.61 3.68 40.49
CA TYR A 35 4.51 3.41 41.42
C TYR A 35 4.33 4.52 42.46
N GLN A 36 5.42 5.06 43.00
CA GLN A 36 5.37 6.22 43.91
C GLN A 36 4.81 7.46 43.21
N TYR A 37 5.19 7.68 41.96
CA TYR A 37 4.64 8.73 41.13
C TYR A 37 3.12 8.56 40.91
N LEU A 38 2.68 7.35 40.52
CA LEU A 38 1.26 7.06 40.30
C LEU A 38 0.43 7.31 41.56
N LYS A 39 0.90 6.83 42.71
CA LYS A 39 0.25 7.09 43.98
C LYS A 39 0.13 8.58 44.29
N LYS A 40 1.18 9.36 44.02
CA LYS A 40 1.17 10.83 44.21
C LYS A 40 0.18 11.54 43.27
N ILE A 41 0.06 11.07 42.03
CA ILE A 41 -0.91 11.60 41.05
C ILE A 41 -2.35 11.25 41.46
N ASP A 42 -2.57 10.01 41.90
CA ASP A 42 -3.89 9.47 42.25
C ASP A 42 -4.41 10.00 43.60
N ASP A 43 -3.51 10.31 44.56
CA ASP A 43 -3.84 10.93 45.85
C ASP A 43 -4.20 12.43 45.74
N ARG A 44 -4.19 13.02 44.54
CA ARG A 44 -4.56 14.44 44.35
C ARG A 44 -6.04 14.65 44.65
N LYS A 45 -6.35 15.82 45.22
CA LYS A 45 -7.75 16.21 45.50
C LYS A 45 -8.59 16.39 44.24
N GLU A 46 -7.96 16.76 43.13
CA GLU A 46 -8.58 16.97 41.83
C GLU A 46 -7.73 16.26 40.77
N ASP A 47 -8.38 15.38 40.00
CA ASP A 47 -7.79 14.68 38.87
C ASP A 47 -7.42 15.67 37.77
N LEU A 48 -6.27 15.45 37.12
CA LEU A 48 -5.94 16.12 35.86
C LEU A 48 -6.76 15.50 34.73
N LYS A 49 -8.02 15.92 34.57
CA LYS A 49 -8.91 15.33 33.57
C LYS A 49 -8.63 15.82 32.16
N VAL A 50 -8.61 14.86 31.22
CA VAL A 50 -8.58 15.10 29.77
C VAL A 50 -10.02 15.28 29.27
N PRO A 51 -10.29 16.25 28.37
CA PRO A 51 -11.60 16.41 27.76
C PRO A 51 -11.98 15.17 26.94
N ASP A 52 -13.28 14.87 26.87
CA ASP A 52 -13.78 13.76 26.07
C ASP A 52 -13.69 14.07 24.56
N PHE A 53 -13.79 13.05 23.71
CA PHE A 53 -13.77 13.24 22.26
C PHE A 53 -14.97 14.09 21.80
N GLU A 54 -14.75 14.97 20.82
CA GLU A 54 -15.84 15.78 20.25
C GLU A 54 -16.94 14.87 19.68
N LYS A 55 -18.19 15.25 19.92
CA LYS A 55 -19.34 14.51 19.40
C LYS A 55 -19.43 14.66 17.88
N GLY A 56 -19.67 13.53 17.20
CA GLY A 56 -19.87 13.50 15.77
C GLY A 56 -18.59 13.34 14.95
N LEU A 57 -17.43 13.15 15.61
CA LEU A 57 -16.22 12.70 14.93
C LEU A 57 -16.42 11.31 14.33
N GLU A 58 -15.72 11.07 13.23
CA GLU A 58 -15.72 9.79 12.51
C GLU A 58 -14.72 8.84 13.16
N TRP A 59 -15.09 7.56 13.25
CA TRP A 59 -14.29 6.53 13.92
C TRP A 59 -14.07 5.33 13.03
N LEU A 60 -12.88 4.73 13.16
CA LEU A 60 -12.45 3.51 12.50
C LEU A 60 -12.09 2.46 13.55
N ASN A 61 -12.12 1.19 13.15
CA ASN A 61 -11.82 0.03 14.00
C ASN A 61 -12.70 -0.11 15.26
N THR A 62 -13.89 0.48 15.27
CA THR A 62 -14.88 0.37 16.35
C THR A 62 -16.30 0.33 15.78
N GLU A 63 -17.22 -0.33 16.48
CA GLU A 63 -18.64 -0.38 16.11
C GLU A 63 -19.36 0.95 16.31
N GLN A 64 -18.95 1.74 17.30
CA GLN A 64 -19.55 3.02 17.69
C GLN A 64 -18.46 4.00 18.17
N PRO A 65 -18.71 5.33 18.13
CA PRO A 65 -17.82 6.31 18.74
C PRO A 65 -17.54 6.01 20.21
N LEU A 66 -16.28 6.12 20.62
CA LEU A 66 -15.85 5.87 22.01
C LEU A 66 -15.85 7.16 22.84
N SER A 67 -16.10 7.04 24.15
CA SER A 67 -16.00 8.11 25.13
C SER A 67 -15.11 7.72 26.31
N LEU A 68 -14.28 8.66 26.78
CA LEU A 68 -13.44 8.51 27.97
C LEU A 68 -14.28 8.28 29.25
N GLU A 69 -15.49 8.86 29.29
CA GLU A 69 -16.39 8.78 30.45
C GLU A 69 -17.29 7.54 30.43
N LYS A 70 -17.42 6.87 29.29
CA LYS A 70 -18.34 5.73 29.09
C LYS A 70 -17.60 4.48 28.68
N GLU A 71 -17.38 4.26 27.38
CA GLU A 71 -16.87 3.00 26.84
C GLU A 71 -15.44 2.72 27.34
N LEU A 72 -14.63 3.77 27.53
CA LEU A 72 -13.26 3.65 28.04
C LEU A 72 -13.15 3.81 29.57
N SER A 73 -14.28 4.05 30.27
CA SER A 73 -14.29 4.17 31.73
C SER A 73 -13.89 2.85 32.40
N GLY A 74 -12.86 2.87 33.23
CA GLY A 74 -12.28 1.68 33.85
C GLY A 74 -11.16 1.05 33.02
N LYS A 75 -10.56 1.79 32.08
CA LYS A 75 -9.41 1.34 31.28
C LYS A 75 -8.22 2.27 31.48
N VAL A 76 -7.01 1.74 31.41
CA VAL A 76 -5.83 2.52 31.06
C VAL A 76 -5.91 2.79 29.56
N VAL A 77 -5.84 4.05 29.16
CA VAL A 77 -5.96 4.44 27.73
C VAL A 77 -4.65 5.06 27.28
N VAL A 78 -4.13 4.64 26.13
CA VAL A 78 -3.01 5.29 25.45
C VAL A 78 -3.58 6.04 24.25
N LEU A 79 -3.63 7.37 24.32
CA LEU A 79 -3.94 8.20 23.16
C LEU A 79 -2.66 8.37 22.34
N ASP A 80 -2.70 8.02 21.07
CA ASP A 80 -1.62 8.27 20.12
C ASP A 80 -2.00 9.44 19.20
N PHE A 81 -1.43 10.63 19.47
CA PHE A 81 -1.61 11.79 18.60
C PHE A 81 -0.69 11.67 17.39
N PHE A 82 -1.25 11.18 16.29
CA PHE A 82 -0.49 10.82 15.08
C PHE A 82 -1.09 11.40 13.81
N THR A 83 -0.31 11.39 12.73
CA THR A 83 -0.75 11.67 11.36
C THR A 83 0.00 10.74 10.43
N TYR A 84 -0.64 10.22 9.39
CA TYR A 84 -0.09 9.08 8.64
C TYR A 84 0.98 9.46 7.61
N CYS A 85 1.17 10.75 7.31
CA CYS A 85 2.30 11.24 6.51
C CYS A 85 3.64 11.16 7.25
N CYS A 86 3.64 11.24 8.58
CA CYS A 86 4.84 11.45 9.37
C CYS A 86 5.60 10.14 9.61
N ILE A 87 6.86 10.06 9.17
CA ILE A 87 7.69 8.87 9.39
C ILE A 87 7.94 8.56 10.87
N ASN A 88 8.02 9.60 11.72
CA ASN A 88 8.18 9.40 13.17
C ASN A 88 6.94 8.72 13.79
N CYS A 89 5.74 9.01 13.26
CA CYS A 89 4.52 8.32 13.66
C CYS A 89 4.53 6.85 13.21
N MET A 90 4.97 6.58 11.98
CA MET A 90 5.06 5.21 11.45
C MET A 90 6.02 4.34 12.29
N HIS A 91 7.17 4.87 12.70
CA HIS A 91 8.12 4.15 13.56
C HIS A 91 7.55 3.77 14.94
N LEU A 92 6.50 4.43 15.40
CA LEU A 92 5.86 4.14 16.69
C LEU A 92 4.84 2.99 16.60
N LEU A 93 4.26 2.74 15.43
CA LEU A 93 3.22 1.72 15.24
C LEU A 93 3.67 0.31 15.67
N PRO A 94 4.90 -0.16 15.39
CA PRO A 94 5.38 -1.45 15.87
C PRO A 94 5.38 -1.57 17.41
N ASP A 95 5.69 -0.48 18.12
CA ASP A 95 5.66 -0.45 19.59
C ASP A 95 4.23 -0.55 20.12
N LEU A 96 3.28 0.15 19.48
CA LEU A 96 1.86 0.09 19.81
C LEU A 96 1.28 -1.30 19.52
N HIS A 97 1.56 -1.89 18.36
CA HIS A 97 1.11 -3.25 18.03
C HIS A 97 1.59 -4.26 19.07
N GLN A 98 2.85 -4.15 19.51
CA GLN A 98 3.35 -5.06 20.53
C GLN A 98 2.74 -4.81 21.92
N LEU A 99 2.42 -3.56 22.24
CA LEU A 99 1.70 -3.21 23.46
C LEU A 99 0.30 -3.85 23.47
N GLU A 100 -0.43 -3.74 22.35
CA GLU A 100 -1.75 -4.36 22.17
C GLU A 100 -1.71 -5.89 22.22
N GLN A 101 -0.66 -6.51 21.67
CA GLN A 101 -0.44 -7.96 21.77
C GLN A 101 -0.20 -8.41 23.22
N ARG A 102 0.43 -7.57 24.04
CA ARG A 102 0.77 -7.87 25.43
C ARG A 102 -0.40 -7.61 26.38
N HIS A 103 -1.23 -6.62 26.08
CA HIS A 103 -2.33 -6.18 26.93
C HIS A 103 -3.58 -5.93 26.08
N SER A 104 -4.55 -6.83 26.23
CA SER A 104 -5.83 -6.73 25.55
C SER A 104 -6.79 -5.75 26.25
N VAL A 105 -7.89 -5.43 25.56
CA VAL A 105 -9.01 -4.70 26.15
C VAL A 105 -9.48 -5.35 27.47
N LYS A 106 -9.44 -6.69 27.56
CA LYS A 106 -9.86 -7.42 28.77
C LYS A 106 -8.90 -7.25 29.93
N ASP A 107 -7.62 -7.05 29.65
CA ASP A 107 -6.59 -6.74 30.66
C ASP A 107 -6.70 -5.30 31.19
N GLY A 108 -7.54 -4.48 30.53
CA GLY A 108 -7.84 -3.12 30.94
C GLY A 108 -7.06 -2.05 30.18
N LEU A 109 -6.37 -2.39 29.08
CA LEU A 109 -5.65 -1.43 28.24
C LEU A 109 -6.37 -1.20 26.90
N VAL A 110 -6.43 0.04 26.45
CA VAL A 110 -6.90 0.40 25.11
C VAL A 110 -5.96 1.44 24.50
N VAL A 111 -5.48 1.20 23.29
CA VAL A 111 -4.82 2.23 22.46
C VAL A 111 -5.88 2.90 21.61
N VAL A 112 -5.85 4.23 21.49
CA VAL A 112 -6.71 4.99 20.59
C VAL A 112 -5.84 5.93 19.77
N GLY A 113 -5.82 5.71 18.44
CA GLY A 113 -5.18 6.62 17.51
C GLY A 113 -6.01 7.89 17.36
N VAL A 114 -5.51 9.02 17.84
CA VAL A 114 -6.11 10.33 17.66
C VAL A 114 -5.50 10.98 16.43
N HIS A 115 -6.04 10.62 15.27
CA HIS A 115 -5.54 11.12 13.98
C HIS A 115 -5.75 12.63 13.89
N SER A 116 -4.65 13.38 13.98
CA SER A 116 -4.59 14.84 13.99
C SER A 116 -3.85 15.31 12.75
N ALA A 117 -4.59 15.60 11.68
CA ALA A 117 -4.05 15.82 10.34
C ALA A 117 -3.03 16.97 10.25
N LYS A 118 -1.89 16.74 9.59
CA LYS A 118 -0.96 17.82 9.18
C LYS A 118 -1.39 18.47 7.87
N PHE A 119 -1.76 17.67 6.87
CA PHE A 119 -2.14 18.10 5.53
C PHE A 119 -3.66 18.06 5.32
N PRO A 120 -4.23 18.93 4.44
CA PRO A 120 -5.65 18.91 4.11
C PRO A 120 -6.15 17.55 3.61
N ASN A 121 -5.34 16.83 2.82
CA ASN A 121 -5.69 15.49 2.33
C ASN A 121 -5.96 14.47 3.45
N GLU A 122 -5.25 14.59 4.56
CA GLU A 122 -5.37 13.66 5.69
C GLU A 122 -6.66 13.87 6.48
N LYS A 123 -7.32 15.03 6.34
CA LYS A 123 -8.61 15.30 6.98
C LYS A 123 -9.76 14.44 6.45
N VAL A 124 -9.61 13.89 5.24
CA VAL A 124 -10.63 13.10 4.55
C VAL A 124 -10.62 11.66 5.08
N LEU A 125 -11.75 11.21 5.63
CA LEU A 125 -11.86 9.89 6.27
C LEU A 125 -11.40 8.73 5.38
N GLN A 126 -11.78 8.72 4.10
CA GLN A 126 -11.43 7.64 3.16
C GLN A 126 -9.91 7.49 2.95
N ASN A 127 -9.15 8.58 3.14
CA ASN A 127 -7.69 8.53 3.05
C ASN A 127 -7.08 8.00 4.37
N VAL A 128 -7.67 8.35 5.51
CA VAL A 128 -7.30 7.78 6.82
C VAL A 128 -7.61 6.28 6.86
N GLU A 129 -8.76 5.87 6.33
CA GLU A 129 -9.14 4.46 6.12
C GLU A 129 -8.07 3.71 5.31
N SER A 130 -7.63 4.29 4.19
CA SER A 130 -6.56 3.72 3.38
C SER A 130 -5.24 3.63 4.17
N ALA A 131 -4.91 4.63 4.99
CA ALA A 131 -3.73 4.60 5.87
C ALA A 131 -3.82 3.52 6.96
N VAL A 132 -4.97 3.36 7.61
CA VAL A 132 -5.22 2.29 8.60
C VAL A 132 -5.00 0.91 7.98
N LEU A 133 -5.43 0.70 6.73
CA LEU A 133 -5.17 -0.54 6.02
C LEU A 133 -3.68 -0.69 5.64
N ARG A 134 -3.06 0.36 5.09
CA ARG A 134 -1.64 0.35 4.66
C ARG A 134 -0.67 0.03 5.79
N TYR A 135 -0.89 0.61 6.96
CA TYR A 135 0.03 0.52 8.10
C TYR A 135 -0.38 -0.51 9.15
N ASP A 136 -1.33 -1.38 8.79
CA ASP A 136 -1.76 -2.49 9.63
C ASP A 136 -2.40 -2.10 10.97
N ILE A 137 -2.94 -0.88 11.10
CA ILE A 137 -3.44 -0.36 12.38
C ILE A 137 -4.69 -1.12 12.85
N THR A 138 -4.60 -1.79 14.00
CA THR A 138 -5.69 -2.61 14.56
C THR A 138 -6.42 -2.02 15.76
N HIS A 139 -5.93 -0.95 16.37
CA HIS A 139 -6.63 -0.22 17.42
C HIS A 139 -7.71 0.72 16.86
N PRO A 140 -8.69 1.14 17.69
CA PRO A 140 -9.59 2.25 17.38
C PRO A 140 -8.85 3.51 16.92
N VAL A 141 -9.37 4.16 15.89
CA VAL A 141 -8.85 5.44 15.40
C VAL A 141 -9.99 6.45 15.29
N VAL A 142 -9.80 7.65 15.81
CA VAL A 142 -10.71 8.78 15.63
C VAL A 142 -10.08 9.79 14.66
N ASN A 143 -10.86 10.25 13.69
CA ASN A 143 -10.44 11.32 12.78
C ASN A 143 -10.73 12.70 13.41
N ASP A 144 -9.82 13.19 14.26
CA ASP A 144 -9.85 14.56 14.79
C ASP A 144 -9.23 15.52 13.76
N SER A 145 -9.93 15.67 12.63
CA SER A 145 -9.44 16.39 11.44
C SER A 145 -9.16 17.88 11.67
N GLU A 146 -9.76 18.49 12.69
CA GLU A 146 -9.50 19.87 13.10
C GLU A 146 -8.53 19.97 14.29
N ALA A 147 -7.97 18.83 14.72
CA ALA A 147 -6.97 18.71 15.78
C ALA A 147 -7.44 19.43 17.07
N ARG A 148 -8.71 19.27 17.45
CA ARG A 148 -9.27 19.96 18.62
C ARG A 148 -8.74 19.38 19.92
N LEU A 149 -8.72 18.06 20.06
CA LEU A 149 -8.19 17.42 21.26
C LEU A 149 -6.68 17.67 21.39
N TRP A 150 -5.98 17.69 20.25
CA TRP A 150 -4.58 18.11 20.15
C TRP A 150 -4.37 19.54 20.70
N GLN A 151 -5.20 20.50 20.27
CA GLN A 151 -5.12 21.90 20.71
C GLN A 151 -5.47 22.07 22.19
N GLU A 152 -6.53 21.41 22.66
CA GLU A 152 -6.97 21.47 24.06
C GLU A 152 -5.92 20.90 25.03
N LEU A 153 -5.18 19.88 24.60
CA LEU A 153 -4.09 19.31 25.39
C LEU A 153 -2.74 20.02 25.19
N GLU A 154 -2.67 21.02 24.31
CA GLU A 154 -1.43 21.73 23.96
C GLU A 154 -0.34 20.79 23.41
N VAL A 155 -0.74 19.78 22.63
CA VAL A 155 0.20 18.90 21.92
C VAL A 155 0.98 19.73 20.89
N ALA A 156 2.27 19.43 20.73
CA ALA A 156 3.17 20.23 19.89
C ALA A 156 4.10 19.39 18.99
N CYS A 157 3.97 18.07 18.99
CA CYS A 157 4.88 17.17 18.27
C CYS A 157 4.16 15.88 17.84
N TRP A 158 4.38 15.48 16.60
CA TRP A 158 3.96 14.18 16.09
C TRP A 158 5.14 13.18 16.17
N PRO A 159 4.94 11.97 16.72
CA PRO A 159 3.81 11.56 17.54
C PRO A 159 3.89 12.12 18.97
N THR A 160 2.76 12.10 19.70
CA THR A 160 2.73 12.26 21.16
C THR A 160 1.82 11.20 21.76
N LEU A 161 2.34 10.38 22.68
CA LEU A 161 1.53 9.45 23.44
C LEU A 161 1.07 10.10 24.75
N VAL A 162 -0.20 9.92 25.08
CA VAL A 162 -0.79 10.36 26.35
C VAL A 162 -1.43 9.18 27.05
N ILE A 163 -0.93 8.83 28.24
CA ILE A 163 -1.42 7.69 29.02
C ILE A 163 -2.38 8.19 30.08
N LEU A 164 -3.59 7.64 30.09
CA LEU A 164 -4.69 7.98 30.98
C LEU A 164 -5.04 6.83 31.92
N GLY A 165 -5.51 7.16 33.11
CA GLY A 165 -6.08 6.22 34.07
C GLY A 165 -7.57 5.93 33.81
N PRO A 166 -8.18 5.05 34.63
CA PRO A 166 -9.54 4.55 34.46
C PRO A 166 -10.64 5.61 34.53
N ARG A 167 -10.33 6.82 34.99
CA ARG A 167 -11.26 7.95 35.13
C ARG A 167 -11.05 9.02 34.06
N GLY A 168 -10.23 8.76 33.04
CA GLY A 168 -9.80 9.77 32.06
C GLY A 168 -8.79 10.77 32.65
N ASN A 169 -8.13 10.41 33.75
CA ASN A 169 -7.14 11.22 34.43
C ASN A 169 -5.75 11.05 33.78
N LEU A 170 -5.11 12.16 33.46
CA LEU A 170 -3.80 12.23 32.82
C LEU A 170 -2.69 11.68 33.74
N LEU A 171 -1.95 10.68 33.28
CA LEU A 171 -0.88 10.03 34.04
C LEU A 171 0.51 10.36 33.50
N PHE A 172 0.71 10.22 32.19
CA PHE A 172 2.01 10.37 31.52
C PHE A 172 1.84 10.97 30.12
N SER A 173 2.86 11.65 29.63
CA SER A 173 3.04 11.97 28.21
C SER A 173 4.43 11.55 27.71
N LEU A 174 4.51 11.03 26.49
CA LEU A 174 5.76 10.70 25.80
C LEU A 174 5.76 11.43 24.46
N VAL A 175 6.74 12.32 24.25
CA VAL A 175 6.79 13.22 23.10
C VAL A 175 7.82 12.71 22.11
N GLY A 176 7.41 12.49 20.86
CA GLY A 176 8.25 11.96 19.78
C GLY A 176 8.33 10.42 19.77
N GLU A 177 9.23 9.90 18.94
CA GLU A 177 9.48 8.47 18.76
C GLU A 177 10.55 7.92 19.74
N GLY A 178 10.70 6.59 19.77
CA GLY A 178 11.82 5.92 20.47
C GLY A 178 11.65 5.75 21.99
N HIS A 179 10.46 5.98 22.54
CA HIS A 179 10.16 5.87 23.98
C HIS A 179 9.64 4.49 24.41
N ARG A 180 9.92 3.45 23.63
CA ARG A 180 9.42 2.09 23.84
C ARG A 180 9.52 1.61 25.29
N ASP A 181 10.71 1.68 25.88
CA ASP A 181 10.94 1.19 27.25
C ASP A 181 10.06 1.93 28.28
N ARG A 182 9.90 3.25 28.11
CA ARG A 182 9.03 4.06 28.97
C ARG A 182 7.55 3.75 28.75
N LEU A 183 7.12 3.55 27.49
CA LEU A 183 5.75 3.17 27.16
C LEU A 183 5.36 1.88 27.88
N PHE A 184 6.17 0.82 27.77
CA PHE A 184 5.91 -0.46 28.43
C PHE A 184 5.99 -0.36 29.96
N LEU A 185 6.97 0.39 30.50
CA LEU A 185 7.10 0.59 31.94
C LEU A 185 5.88 1.31 32.53
N PHE A 186 5.47 2.42 31.92
CA PHE A 186 4.38 3.27 32.43
C PHE A 186 3.03 2.59 32.33
N THR A 187 2.72 1.93 31.20
CA THR A 187 1.46 1.20 31.02
C THR A 187 1.36 -0.01 31.95
N ALA A 188 2.44 -0.79 32.09
CA ALA A 188 2.46 -1.93 33.02
C ALA A 188 2.28 -1.48 34.48
N ALA A 189 2.94 -0.39 34.89
CA ALA A 189 2.78 0.18 36.23
C ALA A 189 1.37 0.70 36.47
N ALA A 190 0.77 1.39 35.49
CA ALA A 190 -0.61 1.90 35.59
C ALA A 190 -1.63 0.76 35.71
N LEU A 191 -1.52 -0.27 34.86
CA LEU A 191 -2.39 -1.45 34.92
C LEU A 191 -2.27 -2.16 36.28
N ARG A 192 -1.04 -2.29 36.81
CA ARG A 192 -0.82 -2.89 38.12
C ARG A 192 -1.42 -2.06 39.25
N HIS A 193 -1.21 -0.74 39.25
CA HIS A 193 -1.76 0.17 40.26
C HIS A 193 -3.29 0.10 40.29
N TYR A 194 -3.94 0.33 39.14
CA TYR A 194 -5.39 0.36 39.06
C TYR A 194 -6.06 -1.02 39.15
N GLY A 195 -5.32 -2.08 38.83
CA GLY A 195 -5.74 -3.45 39.12
C GLY A 195 -5.77 -3.75 40.61
N GLN A 196 -4.83 -3.20 41.39
CA GLN A 196 -4.80 -3.34 42.85
C GLN A 196 -5.89 -2.50 43.54
N THR A 197 -6.25 -1.34 42.99
CA THR A 197 -7.36 -0.51 43.51
C THR A 197 -8.74 -1.02 43.07
N GLY A 198 -8.80 -1.95 42.11
CA GLY A 198 -10.04 -2.57 41.63
C GLY A 198 -10.83 -1.67 40.67
N GLU A 199 -10.19 -0.69 40.04
CA GLU A 199 -10.83 0.27 39.14
C GLU A 199 -10.86 -0.19 37.68
N LEU A 200 -10.09 -1.23 37.33
CA LEU A 200 -10.07 -1.78 35.97
C LEU A 200 -11.29 -2.65 35.69
N LYS A 201 -11.93 -2.41 34.54
CA LYS A 201 -13.06 -3.22 34.04
C LYS A 201 -12.59 -4.10 32.90
N SER A 202 -13.12 -5.32 32.80
CA SER A 202 -12.82 -6.27 31.72
C SER A 202 -13.80 -6.22 30.54
N GLY A 203 -14.71 -5.25 30.52
CA GLY A 203 -15.74 -5.11 29.48
C GLY A 203 -15.14 -4.88 28.08
N ASP A 204 -15.83 -5.35 27.04
CA ASP A 204 -15.47 -5.08 25.64
C ASP A 204 -15.84 -3.63 25.26
N ILE A 205 -15.19 -3.10 24.23
CA ILE A 205 -15.45 -1.77 23.66
C ILE A 205 -15.99 -1.83 22.22
N GLY A 206 -16.21 -3.03 21.68
CA GLY A 206 -16.78 -3.21 20.34
C GLY A 206 -15.77 -2.91 19.23
N ILE A 207 -14.57 -3.50 19.30
CA ILE A 207 -13.58 -3.38 18.22
C ILE A 207 -14.09 -4.13 16.98
N ARG A 208 -14.09 -3.45 15.83
CA ARG A 208 -14.45 -4.03 14.53
C ARG A 208 -13.49 -3.55 13.46
N LEU A 209 -12.56 -4.40 13.02
CA LEU A 209 -11.49 -4.02 12.11
C LEU A 209 -12.05 -3.67 10.72
N TYR A 210 -11.56 -2.57 10.16
CA TYR A 210 -11.98 -2.10 8.84
C TYR A 210 -11.57 -3.07 7.72
N ARG A 211 -10.39 -3.67 7.83
CA ARG A 211 -9.81 -4.63 6.86
C ARG A 211 -10.72 -5.82 6.55
N ASP A 212 -11.51 -6.25 7.52
CA ASP A 212 -12.38 -7.44 7.38
C ASP A 212 -13.51 -7.20 6.36
N SER A 213 -13.70 -5.95 5.94
CA SER A 213 -14.71 -5.53 4.97
C SER A 213 -14.17 -5.39 3.54
N PHE A 214 -12.86 -5.57 3.30
CA PHE A 214 -12.24 -5.36 1.99
C PHE A 214 -11.99 -6.66 1.22
N PRO A 215 -12.39 -6.73 -0.06
CA PRO A 215 -12.06 -7.88 -0.89
C PRO A 215 -10.55 -7.88 -1.21
N PRO A 216 -9.93 -9.06 -1.35
CA PRO A 216 -8.55 -9.15 -1.85
C PRO A 216 -8.47 -8.64 -3.29
N SER A 217 -7.42 -7.88 -3.58
CA SER A 217 -7.06 -7.39 -4.91
C SER A 217 -5.73 -7.98 -5.37
N LEU A 218 -5.38 -7.85 -6.65
CA LEU A 218 -4.12 -8.42 -7.14
C LEU A 218 -2.90 -7.62 -6.67
N LEU A 219 -2.99 -6.29 -6.70
CA LEU A 219 -2.05 -5.41 -6.02
C LEU A 219 -2.73 -4.86 -4.77
N SER A 220 -1.98 -4.60 -3.72
CA SER A 220 -2.44 -3.95 -2.50
C SER A 220 -1.51 -2.79 -2.20
N PHE A 221 -2.01 -1.56 -2.33
CA PHE A 221 -1.25 -0.34 -2.07
C PHE A 221 0.14 -0.32 -2.72
N PRO A 222 0.28 -0.51 -4.04
CA PRO A 222 1.60 -0.52 -4.67
C PRO A 222 2.28 0.85 -4.49
N GLY A 223 3.40 0.87 -3.77
CA GLY A 223 4.05 2.12 -3.37
C GLY A 223 4.98 2.70 -4.44
N LYS A 224 5.68 1.83 -5.19
CA LYS A 224 6.66 2.24 -6.21
C LYS A 224 6.63 1.33 -7.43
N VAL A 225 7.03 1.90 -8.56
CA VAL A 225 7.23 1.20 -9.83
C VAL A 225 8.51 1.71 -10.49
N ALA A 226 9.33 0.81 -11.02
CA ALA A 226 10.56 1.14 -11.72
C ALA A 226 10.69 0.34 -13.01
N LEU A 227 11.27 0.95 -14.05
CA LEU A 227 11.58 0.26 -15.30
C LEU A 227 12.98 -0.35 -15.23
N ASP A 228 13.13 -1.55 -15.78
CA ASP A 228 14.44 -2.12 -16.07
C ASP A 228 15.21 -1.27 -17.08
N ARG A 229 16.54 -1.27 -17.00
CA ARG A 229 17.41 -0.58 -17.96
C ARG A 229 17.30 -1.11 -19.38
N SER A 230 16.92 -2.39 -19.55
CA SER A 230 16.63 -2.98 -20.86
C SER A 230 15.34 -2.45 -21.49
N GLY A 231 14.45 -1.83 -20.70
CA GLY A 231 13.11 -1.43 -21.13
C GLY A 231 12.10 -2.57 -21.23
N GLU A 232 12.47 -3.83 -20.92
CA GLU A 232 11.62 -5.00 -21.18
C GLU A 232 10.67 -5.37 -20.03
N SER A 233 10.99 -4.93 -18.80
CA SER A 233 10.23 -5.26 -17.60
C SER A 233 10.10 -4.08 -16.64
N LEU A 234 9.08 -4.16 -15.78
CA LEU A 234 8.84 -3.28 -14.65
C LEU A 234 9.02 -4.07 -13.36
N VAL A 235 9.49 -3.39 -12.33
CA VAL A 235 9.47 -3.89 -10.95
C VAL A 235 8.45 -3.07 -10.19
N ILE A 236 7.52 -3.74 -9.53
CA ILE A 236 6.46 -3.13 -8.72
C ILE A 236 6.68 -3.56 -7.28
N ALA A 237 6.77 -2.59 -6.38
CA ALA A 237 6.68 -2.85 -4.94
C ALA A 237 5.20 -2.91 -4.55
N ASP A 238 4.70 -4.13 -4.34
CA ASP A 238 3.32 -4.41 -3.95
C ASP A 238 3.23 -4.37 -2.42
N THR A 239 3.32 -3.14 -1.89
CA THR A 239 3.64 -2.84 -0.49
C THR A 239 2.70 -3.50 0.50
N GLY A 240 1.39 -3.40 0.27
CA GLY A 240 0.34 -3.95 1.14
C GLY A 240 0.23 -5.47 1.10
N HIS A 241 0.87 -6.13 0.14
CA HIS A 241 1.07 -7.59 0.15
C HIS A 241 2.47 -8.00 0.62
N HIS A 242 3.29 -7.03 1.06
CA HIS A 242 4.65 -7.23 1.53
C HIS A 242 5.52 -8.04 0.55
N ARG A 243 5.40 -7.71 -0.75
CA ARG A 243 6.09 -8.44 -1.83
C ARG A 243 6.58 -7.52 -2.94
N VAL A 244 7.43 -8.07 -3.80
CA VAL A 244 7.90 -7.41 -5.03
C VAL A 244 7.50 -8.25 -6.23
N LEU A 245 6.95 -7.59 -7.26
CA LEU A 245 6.61 -8.20 -8.54
C LEU A 245 7.57 -7.72 -9.62
N VAL A 246 8.11 -8.65 -10.40
CA VAL A 246 8.74 -8.34 -11.70
C VAL A 246 7.72 -8.68 -12.77
N VAL A 247 7.33 -7.70 -13.58
CA VAL A 247 6.31 -7.85 -14.61
C VAL A 247 6.85 -7.41 -15.96
N SER A 248 6.40 -8.02 -17.05
CA SER A 248 6.70 -7.51 -18.41
C SER A 248 6.02 -6.16 -18.64
N ILE A 249 6.46 -5.42 -19.66
CA ILE A 249 5.81 -4.15 -20.06
C ILE A 249 4.33 -4.27 -20.44
N SER A 250 3.84 -5.48 -20.78
CA SER A 250 2.41 -5.74 -21.03
C SER A 250 1.62 -6.03 -19.75
N GLY A 251 2.29 -6.15 -18.61
CA GLY A 251 1.69 -6.39 -17.29
C GLY A 251 1.67 -7.86 -16.83
N ARG A 252 2.15 -8.80 -17.66
CA ARG A 252 2.29 -10.21 -17.22
C ARG A 252 3.34 -10.34 -16.13
N VAL A 253 2.97 -10.95 -15.00
CA VAL A 253 3.88 -11.27 -13.88
C VAL A 253 4.90 -12.33 -14.31
N ILE A 254 6.18 -12.01 -14.14
CA ILE A 254 7.33 -12.88 -14.41
C ILE A 254 7.80 -13.51 -13.10
N HIS A 255 7.90 -12.70 -12.04
CA HIS A 255 8.25 -13.16 -10.70
C HIS A 255 7.36 -12.50 -9.64
N SER A 256 6.95 -13.27 -8.65
CA SER A 256 6.32 -12.79 -7.42
C SER A 256 7.17 -13.24 -6.23
N ILE A 257 7.69 -12.29 -5.46
CA ILE A 257 8.72 -12.56 -4.45
C ILE A 257 8.26 -11.97 -3.11
N GLY A 258 8.01 -12.85 -2.14
CA GLY A 258 7.45 -12.51 -0.83
C GLY A 258 5.93 -12.45 -0.76
N GLY A 259 5.44 -12.09 0.44
CA GLY A 259 4.02 -12.07 0.79
C GLY A 259 3.40 -13.46 1.05
N PRO A 260 2.13 -13.52 1.49
CA PRO A 260 1.30 -12.37 1.89
C PRO A 260 1.61 -11.85 3.32
N GLY A 261 2.37 -12.59 4.12
CA GLY A 261 2.79 -12.14 5.45
C GLY A 261 4.02 -11.22 5.40
N SER A 262 4.13 -10.31 6.37
CA SER A 262 5.33 -9.50 6.56
C SER A 262 6.45 -10.31 7.21
N GLY A 263 7.70 -9.90 6.99
CA GLY A 263 8.86 -10.47 7.64
C GLY A 263 10.18 -10.03 7.01
N ARG A 264 11.29 -10.52 7.55
CA ARG A 264 12.67 -10.16 7.13
C ARG A 264 13.50 -11.35 6.64
N ARG A 265 12.84 -12.46 6.32
CA ARG A 265 13.51 -13.71 5.96
C ARG A 265 14.20 -13.55 4.60
N ASP A 266 15.48 -13.88 4.53
CA ASP A 266 16.22 -14.08 3.27
C ASP A 266 16.10 -15.55 2.85
N GLY A 267 16.37 -15.86 1.57
CA GLY A 267 16.34 -17.22 1.05
C GLY A 267 16.09 -17.25 -0.45
N ASP A 268 15.60 -18.39 -0.94
CA ASP A 268 15.07 -18.51 -2.29
C ASP A 268 13.84 -17.59 -2.48
N LEU A 269 13.46 -17.32 -3.73
CA LEU A 269 12.36 -16.39 -4.05
C LEU A 269 11.02 -16.76 -3.37
N SER A 270 10.80 -18.05 -3.11
CA SER A 270 9.61 -18.59 -2.43
C SER A 270 9.64 -18.45 -0.90
N GLU A 271 10.81 -18.23 -0.30
CA GLU A 271 10.99 -18.13 1.15
C GLU A 271 11.24 -16.68 1.62
N ALA A 272 11.70 -15.82 0.72
CA ALA A 272 11.98 -14.43 1.01
C ALA A 272 10.72 -13.71 1.52
N LEU A 273 10.85 -12.94 2.60
CA LEU A 273 9.79 -12.09 3.13
C LEU A 273 10.28 -10.64 3.15
N PHE A 274 9.34 -9.71 2.90
CA PHE A 274 9.54 -8.27 3.04
C PHE A 274 8.58 -7.72 4.09
N ASN A 275 8.78 -6.48 4.51
CA ASN A 275 7.87 -5.74 5.36
C ASN A 275 7.64 -4.36 4.73
N SER A 276 6.49 -4.23 4.07
CA SER A 276 6.05 -3.02 3.36
C SER A 276 7.14 -2.39 2.47
N PRO A 277 7.62 -3.10 1.43
CA PRO A 277 8.66 -2.58 0.55
C PRO A 277 8.19 -1.37 -0.26
N GLN A 278 9.09 -0.42 -0.49
CA GLN A 278 8.87 0.80 -1.29
C GLN A 278 9.83 0.85 -2.48
N GLY A 279 10.86 1.70 -2.46
CA GLY A 279 11.85 1.88 -3.52
C GLY A 279 12.32 0.60 -4.17
N VAL A 280 12.25 0.52 -5.49
CA VAL A 280 12.75 -0.61 -6.27
C VAL A 280 13.63 -0.13 -7.41
N ALA A 281 14.72 -0.82 -7.68
CA ALA A 281 15.59 -0.54 -8.81
C ALA A 281 16.18 -1.84 -9.38
N LYS A 282 16.27 -1.97 -10.72
CA LYS A 282 16.79 -3.18 -11.38
C LYS A 282 18.05 -2.87 -12.20
N LYS A 283 19.10 -3.68 -12.00
CA LYS A 283 20.34 -3.64 -12.79
C LYS A 283 20.67 -5.06 -13.27
N GLY A 284 20.53 -5.33 -14.56
CA GLY A 284 20.65 -6.70 -15.06
C GLY A 284 19.60 -7.59 -14.41
N ASP A 285 19.98 -8.76 -13.91
CA ASP A 285 19.06 -9.68 -13.22
C ASP A 285 18.86 -9.33 -11.74
N THR A 286 19.62 -8.38 -11.20
CA THR A 286 19.51 -7.97 -9.80
C THR A 286 18.40 -6.94 -9.60
N VAL A 287 17.51 -7.19 -8.63
CA VAL A 287 16.57 -6.19 -8.11
C VAL A 287 17.02 -5.74 -6.71
N TYR A 288 17.13 -4.43 -6.50
CA TYR A 288 17.34 -3.82 -5.20
C TYR A 288 16.00 -3.31 -4.67
N VAL A 289 15.76 -3.53 -3.38
CA VAL A 289 14.50 -3.19 -2.70
C VAL A 289 14.81 -2.42 -1.43
N ALA A 290 14.15 -1.27 -1.27
CA ALA A 290 14.02 -0.55 -0.01
C ALA A 290 12.90 -1.23 0.79
N ASP A 291 13.29 -2.09 1.72
CA ASP A 291 12.40 -2.87 2.56
C ASP A 291 12.13 -2.07 3.84
N THR A 292 11.22 -1.09 3.69
CA THR A 292 11.13 0.12 4.50
C THR A 292 10.89 -0.17 5.98
N GLU A 293 9.88 -0.98 6.30
CA GLU A 293 9.50 -1.30 7.69
C GLU A 293 10.42 -2.36 8.31
N ASN A 294 11.29 -2.99 7.53
CA ASN A 294 12.40 -3.79 8.08
C ASN A 294 13.66 -2.95 8.33
N HIS A 295 13.69 -1.70 7.87
CA HIS A 295 14.89 -0.87 7.88
C HIS A 295 16.06 -1.59 7.15
N LEU A 296 15.82 -2.12 5.95
CA LEU A 296 16.83 -2.85 5.17
C LEU A 296 16.88 -2.41 3.69
N ILE A 297 18.08 -2.43 3.08
CA ILE A 297 18.21 -2.66 1.64
C ILE A 297 18.31 -4.15 1.40
N ARG A 298 17.44 -4.68 0.56
CA ARG A 298 17.47 -6.07 0.12
C ARG A 298 17.98 -6.13 -1.31
N LYS A 299 18.81 -7.14 -1.59
CA LYS A 299 19.27 -7.48 -2.92
C LYS A 299 18.63 -8.82 -3.31
N ILE A 300 17.82 -8.81 -4.36
CA ILE A 300 17.27 -10.00 -4.99
C ILE A 300 18.21 -10.38 -6.13
N ASP A 301 19.24 -11.12 -5.76
CA ASP A 301 20.18 -11.89 -6.61
C ASP A 301 21.16 -12.55 -5.62
N LEU A 302 20.75 -13.75 -5.17
CA LEU A 302 21.30 -14.62 -4.10
C LEU A 302 22.21 -13.95 -3.03
N ALA A 303 21.67 -13.89 -1.81
CA ALA A 303 22.27 -13.67 -0.47
C ALA A 303 22.92 -12.30 -0.12
N GLU A 304 22.22 -11.58 0.77
CA GLU A 304 22.67 -10.62 1.81
C GLU A 304 21.91 -9.27 1.79
N GLY A 305 21.13 -9.01 2.85
CA GLY A 305 20.51 -7.70 3.13
C GLY A 305 21.38 -6.81 4.02
N ARG A 306 21.17 -5.49 3.96
CA ARG A 306 21.94 -4.48 4.73
C ARG A 306 21.02 -3.58 5.56
N PRO A 307 21.25 -3.42 6.89
CA PRO A 307 20.40 -2.57 7.73
C PRO A 307 20.65 -1.07 7.54
N ILE A 308 19.57 -0.31 7.43
CA ILE A 308 19.52 1.15 7.27
C ILE A 308 18.14 1.73 7.68
N SER A 309 18.08 2.97 8.17
CA SER A 309 16.86 3.54 8.76
C SER A 309 15.78 4.02 7.75
N SER A 310 14.84 3.13 7.42
CA SER A 310 13.61 3.43 6.62
C SER A 310 13.91 4.00 5.23
N PRO A 311 14.54 3.21 4.33
CA PRO A 311 14.68 3.60 2.93
C PRO A 311 13.32 3.69 2.26
N TRP A 312 13.08 4.73 1.47
CA TRP A 312 11.80 4.94 0.80
C TRP A 312 11.87 4.87 -0.72
N ASP A 313 12.99 5.31 -1.32
CA ASP A 313 13.20 5.15 -2.75
C ASP A 313 14.65 4.82 -3.10
N LEU A 314 14.82 4.20 -4.28
CA LEU A 314 16.10 3.77 -4.81
C LEU A 314 16.31 4.28 -6.23
N ALA A 315 17.52 4.75 -6.51
CA ALA A 315 17.92 5.15 -7.85
C ALA A 315 19.31 4.60 -8.17
N LEU A 316 19.43 3.88 -9.28
CA LEU A 316 20.73 3.47 -9.80
C LEU A 316 21.40 4.65 -10.51
N GLY A 317 22.67 4.88 -10.21
CA GLY A 317 23.44 5.92 -10.88
C GLY A 317 24.94 5.78 -10.66
N THR A 318 25.67 6.83 -11.02
CA THR A 318 27.13 6.83 -11.01
C THR A 318 27.68 7.80 -9.97
N ALA A 319 28.83 7.44 -9.39
CA ALA A 319 29.68 8.31 -8.61
C ALA A 319 31.08 8.29 -9.21
N GLY A 320 31.28 9.16 -10.22
CA GLY A 320 32.57 9.33 -10.90
C GLY A 320 33.00 8.21 -11.85
N ALA A 321 32.08 7.32 -12.24
CA ALA A 321 32.33 6.18 -13.14
C ALA A 321 31.48 6.25 -14.43
N GLU A 322 31.87 5.48 -15.46
CA GLU A 322 31.14 5.36 -16.74
C GLU A 322 29.86 4.51 -16.62
N GLU A 323 29.84 3.55 -15.68
CA GLU A 323 28.69 2.70 -15.38
C GLU A 323 28.14 2.96 -13.98
N ASP A 324 26.90 2.52 -13.76
CA ASP A 324 26.25 2.57 -12.46
C ASP A 324 27.03 1.77 -11.42
N ASN A 325 27.73 2.48 -10.54
CA ASN A 325 28.47 1.89 -9.43
C ASN A 325 27.87 2.22 -8.07
N VAL A 326 26.78 2.99 -8.02
CA VAL A 326 26.14 3.41 -6.78
C VAL A 326 24.62 3.22 -6.85
N LEU A 327 24.08 2.69 -5.76
CA LEU A 327 22.66 2.73 -5.45
C LEU A 327 22.42 3.94 -4.52
N TRP A 328 21.73 4.95 -5.04
CA TRP A 328 21.27 6.11 -4.26
C TRP A 328 20.02 5.73 -3.49
N ILE A 329 19.97 6.13 -2.22
CA ILE A 329 18.92 5.74 -1.28
C ILE A 329 18.32 7.00 -0.68
N ALA A 330 17.02 7.19 -0.85
CA ALA A 330 16.24 8.20 -0.13
C ALA A 330 15.93 7.65 1.27
N MET A 331 16.65 8.15 2.27
CA MET A 331 16.53 7.72 3.67
C MET A 331 15.51 8.61 4.38
N ALA A 332 14.24 8.23 4.30
CA ALA A 332 13.13 9.00 4.85
C ALA A 332 13.28 9.20 6.36
N GLY A 333 13.57 8.11 7.09
CA GLY A 333 13.60 8.08 8.56
C GLY A 333 14.70 8.92 9.20
N THR A 334 15.78 9.23 8.48
CA THR A 334 16.84 10.13 8.99
C THR A 334 17.02 11.37 8.12
N HIS A 335 16.04 11.66 7.26
CA HIS A 335 15.99 12.83 6.40
C HIS A 335 17.29 13.08 5.60
N GLN A 336 17.77 12.05 4.90
CA GLN A 336 19.08 12.05 4.24
C GLN A 336 19.04 11.35 2.88
N ILE A 337 20.02 11.63 2.02
CA ILE A 337 20.33 10.78 0.86
C ILE A 337 21.61 10.01 1.14
N TRP A 338 21.55 8.70 0.98
CA TRP A 338 22.66 7.77 1.18
C TRP A 338 23.12 7.15 -0.14
N ALA A 339 24.34 6.64 -0.14
CA ALA A 339 24.94 5.92 -1.25
C ALA A 339 25.40 4.55 -0.75
N LEU A 340 24.91 3.49 -1.39
CA LEU A 340 25.48 2.15 -1.31
C LEU A 340 26.36 1.92 -2.53
N PHE A 341 27.66 1.77 -2.31
CA PHE A 341 28.63 1.46 -3.36
C PHE A 341 28.48 0.01 -3.81
N LEU A 342 28.02 -0.20 -5.04
CA LEU A 342 27.89 -1.52 -5.66
C LEU A 342 29.24 -2.02 -6.18
N GLU A 343 30.13 -1.09 -6.53
CA GLU A 343 31.53 -1.30 -6.89
C GLU A 343 32.39 -0.22 -6.21
N ASP A 344 33.72 -0.36 -6.24
CA ASP A 344 34.64 0.68 -5.77
C ASP A 344 34.36 2.00 -6.52
N GLY A 345 34.38 3.14 -5.80
CA GLY A 345 34.04 4.42 -6.40
C GLY A 345 34.32 5.62 -5.49
N LYS A 346 33.89 6.82 -5.93
CA LYS A 346 34.16 8.07 -5.20
C LYS A 346 32.97 9.01 -5.23
N LEU A 347 32.57 9.50 -4.06
CA LEU A 347 31.54 10.55 -3.96
C LEU A 347 32.08 11.94 -4.35
N PRO A 348 31.21 12.82 -4.87
CA PRO A 348 31.50 14.25 -5.03
C PRO A 348 32.00 14.89 -3.73
N LYS A 349 33.17 15.57 -3.78
CA LYS A 349 33.86 16.15 -2.59
C LYS A 349 34.15 15.13 -1.47
N GLY A 350 34.12 13.82 -1.75
CA GLY A 350 34.35 12.74 -0.80
C GLY A 350 35.64 11.95 -1.03
N GLY A 351 35.87 10.96 -0.18
CA GLY A 351 36.94 9.97 -0.32
C GLY A 351 36.59 8.85 -1.31
N GLU A 352 37.55 7.97 -1.56
CA GLU A 352 37.30 6.69 -2.22
C GLU A 352 36.60 5.73 -1.26
N PHE A 353 35.62 5.00 -1.76
CA PHE A 353 34.83 4.05 -1.02
C PHE A 353 34.92 2.68 -1.68
N LYS A 354 35.03 1.65 -0.84
CA LYS A 354 35.06 0.26 -1.30
C LYS A 354 33.66 -0.24 -1.61
N LYS A 355 33.57 -1.20 -2.52
CA LYS A 355 32.36 -2.00 -2.75
C LYS A 355 31.74 -2.43 -1.42
N GLY A 356 30.44 -2.26 -1.32
CA GLY A 356 29.69 -2.53 -0.11
C GLY A 356 29.86 -1.48 0.98
N THR A 357 30.34 -0.29 0.69
CA THR A 357 30.28 0.82 1.65
C THR A 357 28.91 1.50 1.56
N CYS A 358 28.20 1.64 2.68
CA CYS A 358 26.94 2.40 2.75
C CYS A 358 27.19 3.67 3.57
N VAL A 359 27.04 4.84 2.96
CA VAL A 359 27.39 6.12 3.58
C VAL A 359 26.37 7.20 3.25
N ARG A 360 26.14 8.08 4.22
CA ARG A 360 25.44 9.34 3.99
C ARG A 360 26.17 10.16 2.92
N PHE A 361 25.43 10.63 1.92
CA PHE A 361 25.92 11.59 0.93
C PHE A 361 25.45 13.01 1.23
N VAL A 362 24.15 13.20 1.50
CA VAL A 362 23.51 14.50 1.73
C VAL A 362 22.60 14.47 2.95
N GLY A 363 22.50 15.61 3.64
CA GLY A 363 21.56 15.80 4.75
C GLY A 363 22.28 15.82 6.10
N SER A 364 21.92 16.77 6.97
CA SER A 364 22.42 16.86 8.34
C SER A 364 21.83 15.76 9.24
N GLY A 365 20.62 15.30 8.92
CA GLY A 365 19.79 14.47 9.80
C GLY A 365 18.64 15.24 10.44
N ASN A 366 18.66 16.58 10.41
CA ASN A 366 17.54 17.39 10.86
C ASN A 366 16.45 17.42 9.78
N GLU A 367 15.19 17.42 10.22
CA GLU A 367 14.03 17.62 9.37
C GLU A 367 13.89 19.11 8.98
N GLU A 368 14.32 19.49 7.77
CA GLU A 368 14.34 20.88 7.34
C GLU A 368 14.14 21.04 5.82
N ASN A 369 13.60 22.19 5.40
CA ASN A 369 13.62 22.67 4.02
C ASN A 369 14.95 23.37 3.62
N ARG A 370 16.11 22.90 4.10
CA ARG A 370 17.38 23.64 3.99
C ARG A 370 18.24 23.23 2.80
N ASN A 371 18.40 24.15 1.86
CA ASN A 371 19.35 24.03 0.74
C ASN A 371 20.76 24.50 1.13
N ASN A 372 21.81 23.88 0.58
CA ASN A 372 23.18 24.27 0.87
C ASN A 372 24.19 23.81 -0.21
N ALA A 373 25.24 24.59 -0.42
CA ALA A 373 26.36 24.19 -1.30
C ALA A 373 27.20 23.04 -0.72
N TYR A 374 27.15 22.83 0.61
CA TYR A 374 27.81 21.73 1.29
C TYR A 374 26.79 20.64 1.66
N PRO A 375 26.94 19.41 1.16
CA PRO A 375 25.91 18.37 1.26
C PRO A 375 25.49 18.04 2.71
N HIS A 376 26.44 18.01 3.66
CA HIS A 376 26.17 17.68 5.06
C HIS A 376 25.52 18.83 5.86
N LYS A 377 25.48 20.05 5.29
CA LYS A 377 24.82 21.22 5.89
C LYS A 377 23.44 21.50 5.30
N ALA A 378 23.07 20.78 4.24
CA ALA A 378 21.69 20.75 3.79
C ALA A 378 20.86 19.93 4.76
N GLY A 379 19.58 20.26 4.90
CA GLY A 379 18.59 19.48 5.62
C GLY A 379 17.49 19.08 4.65
N LEU A 380 16.98 17.88 4.79
CA LEU A 380 15.87 17.33 4.02
C LEU A 380 14.71 17.06 4.98
N ALA A 381 13.55 16.76 4.44
CA ALA A 381 12.36 16.47 5.23
C ALA A 381 11.61 15.32 4.56
N GLN A 382 11.91 14.10 5.04
CA GLN A 382 11.37 12.85 4.53
C GLN A 382 11.52 12.70 3.01
N PRO A 383 12.76 12.59 2.48
CA PRO A 383 12.97 12.34 1.06
C PRO A 383 12.39 10.97 0.69
N SER A 384 11.50 10.95 -0.31
CA SER A 384 10.68 9.76 -0.63
C SER A 384 10.69 9.37 -2.11
N GLY A 385 11.36 10.15 -2.96
CA GLY A 385 11.48 9.85 -4.38
C GLY A 385 12.80 10.31 -4.96
N LEU A 386 13.43 9.50 -5.81
CA LEU A 386 14.70 9.81 -6.46
C LEU A 386 14.64 9.54 -7.96
N SER A 387 15.26 10.42 -8.75
CA SER A 387 15.53 10.15 -10.16
C SER A 387 16.87 10.73 -10.57
N VAL A 388 17.66 9.95 -11.31
CA VAL A 388 18.99 10.36 -11.76
C VAL A 388 18.92 11.04 -13.13
N ALA A 389 19.57 12.20 -13.25
CA ALA A 389 19.85 12.88 -14.51
C ALA A 389 21.38 12.99 -14.69
N PRO A 390 22.04 11.94 -15.19
CA PRO A 390 23.51 11.85 -15.14
C PRO A 390 24.21 12.73 -16.18
N LEU A 391 23.52 13.10 -17.25
CA LEU A 391 24.09 13.87 -18.37
C LEU A 391 24.06 15.37 -18.13
N GLU A 392 25.02 16.07 -18.72
CA GLU A 392 25.02 17.54 -18.78
C GLU A 392 23.77 18.07 -19.54
N PRO A 393 23.26 19.27 -19.22
CA PRO A 393 23.79 20.23 -18.23
C PRO A 393 23.36 19.94 -16.78
N TRP A 394 22.65 18.84 -16.53
CA TRP A 394 21.98 18.58 -15.25
C TRP A 394 22.93 17.93 -14.24
N THR A 395 23.47 16.76 -14.58
CA THR A 395 24.39 15.96 -13.74
C THR A 395 24.00 16.00 -12.26
N CYS A 396 22.78 15.55 -11.97
CA CYS A 396 22.16 15.67 -10.65
C CYS A 396 21.23 14.49 -10.32
N LEU A 397 20.87 14.39 -9.03
CA LEU A 397 19.70 13.66 -8.56
C LEU A 397 18.56 14.65 -8.37
N PHE A 398 17.38 14.32 -8.87
CA PHE A 398 16.14 14.94 -8.45
C PHE A 398 15.60 14.22 -7.22
N VAL A 399 15.08 14.98 -6.25
CA VAL A 399 14.59 14.48 -4.96
C VAL A 399 13.18 15.02 -4.73
N ALA A 400 12.21 14.13 -4.55
CA ALA A 400 10.94 14.47 -3.91
C ALA A 400 11.14 14.49 -2.39
N ASP A 401 11.02 15.67 -1.79
CA ASP A 401 11.21 15.90 -0.37
C ASP A 401 9.85 16.20 0.27
N SER A 402 9.23 15.15 0.83
CA SER A 402 7.78 15.06 0.99
C SER A 402 7.26 15.98 2.08
N GLU A 403 7.87 15.98 3.26
CA GLU A 403 7.40 16.75 4.41
C GLU A 403 7.61 18.27 4.21
N SER A 404 8.59 18.66 3.39
CA SER A 404 8.75 20.07 2.97
C SER A 404 7.87 20.46 1.79
N SER A 405 7.25 19.49 1.12
CA SER A 405 6.50 19.66 -0.12
C SER A 405 7.32 20.36 -1.21
N THR A 406 8.58 19.94 -1.37
CA THR A 406 9.51 20.47 -2.37
C THR A 406 10.09 19.41 -3.28
N ILE A 407 10.50 19.85 -4.49
CA ILE A 407 11.44 19.10 -5.32
C ILE A 407 12.79 19.78 -5.26
N ARG A 408 13.84 18.97 -5.11
CA ARG A 408 15.23 19.44 -4.99
C ARG A 408 16.14 18.79 -6.00
N THR A 409 17.28 19.42 -6.22
CA THR A 409 18.39 18.85 -6.98
C THR A 409 19.58 18.65 -6.07
N VAL A 410 20.26 17.52 -6.19
CA VAL A 410 21.56 17.24 -5.60
C VAL A 410 22.57 17.09 -6.72
N SER A 411 23.57 17.95 -6.79
CA SER A 411 24.58 17.85 -7.84
C SER A 411 25.45 16.60 -7.66
N LEU A 412 25.58 15.81 -8.73
CA LEU A 412 26.50 14.68 -8.80
C LEU A 412 27.95 15.12 -9.09
N LYS A 413 28.21 16.43 -9.24
CA LYS A 413 29.57 16.98 -9.40
C LYS A 413 30.19 17.38 -8.08
N ASP A 414 29.39 17.98 -7.20
CA ASP A 414 29.91 18.65 -6.02
C ASP A 414 29.05 18.49 -4.75
N GLY A 415 27.94 17.75 -4.82
CA GLY A 415 27.03 17.49 -3.71
C GLY A 415 26.15 18.67 -3.31
N ALA A 416 26.15 19.79 -4.04
CA ALA A 416 25.31 20.93 -3.69
C ALA A 416 23.83 20.58 -3.80
N VAL A 417 23.06 20.92 -2.76
CA VAL A 417 21.61 20.78 -2.71
C VAL A 417 20.97 22.12 -3.06
N LYS A 418 20.12 22.12 -4.09
CA LYS A 418 19.44 23.34 -4.56
C LYS A 418 17.94 23.10 -4.73
N HIS A 419 17.19 24.14 -4.41
CA HIS A 419 15.75 24.22 -4.63
C HIS A 419 15.42 24.17 -6.14
N LEU A 420 14.41 23.35 -6.48
CA LEU A 420 13.80 23.34 -7.81
C LEU A 420 12.43 24.04 -7.77
N VAL A 421 11.44 23.45 -7.11
CA VAL A 421 10.06 23.94 -7.00
C VAL A 421 9.42 23.58 -5.66
N GLY A 422 8.34 24.28 -5.28
CA GLY A 422 7.59 24.01 -4.04
C GLY A 422 8.14 24.74 -2.80
N GLY A 423 7.40 24.63 -1.69
CA GLY A 423 7.80 25.10 -0.37
C GLY A 423 7.86 26.62 -0.20
N GLU A 424 8.60 27.06 0.82
CA GLU A 424 8.90 28.47 1.12
C GLU A 424 10.40 28.67 1.39
N ARG A 425 10.85 29.94 1.54
CA ARG A 425 12.27 30.24 1.77
C ARG A 425 12.77 29.88 3.17
N ASP A 426 11.88 29.90 4.15
CA ASP A 426 12.24 29.55 5.53
C ASP A 426 12.57 28.05 5.60
N PRO A 427 13.83 27.69 5.94
CA PRO A 427 14.23 26.29 6.01
C PRO A 427 13.55 25.50 7.13
N LEU A 428 12.91 26.16 8.11
CA LEU A 428 12.18 25.47 9.18
C LEU A 428 10.68 25.36 8.91
N ASN A 429 10.18 26.00 7.84
CA ASN A 429 8.77 25.93 7.49
C ASN A 429 8.46 24.67 6.67
N LEU A 430 7.92 23.65 7.35
CA LEU A 430 7.43 22.40 6.75
C LEU A 430 5.91 22.41 6.46
N PHE A 431 5.27 23.58 6.54
CA PHE A 431 3.83 23.77 6.31
C PHE A 431 3.54 24.57 5.02
N ALA A 432 4.55 24.71 4.15
CA ALA A 432 4.48 25.46 2.91
C ALA A 432 3.93 24.64 1.73
N PHE A 433 2.80 23.97 1.94
CA PHE A 433 2.15 23.09 0.96
C PHE A 433 0.93 23.75 0.29
N GLY A 434 0.40 23.09 -0.74
CA GLY A 434 -0.79 23.53 -1.49
C GLY A 434 -0.82 22.90 -2.88
N ASP A 435 -1.69 23.40 -3.75
CA ASP A 435 -1.81 22.94 -5.14
C ASP A 435 -1.85 24.16 -6.08
N MET A 436 -0.67 24.66 -6.43
CA MET A 436 -0.53 25.81 -7.32
C MET A 436 0.55 25.55 -8.35
N ASP A 437 0.22 25.84 -9.61
CA ASP A 437 1.19 25.86 -10.69
C ASP A 437 1.99 27.16 -10.64
N GLY A 438 3.24 27.13 -11.12
CA GLY A 438 4.08 28.32 -11.11
C GLY A 438 5.57 28.05 -11.17
N VAL A 439 6.34 29.13 -11.07
CA VAL A 439 7.80 29.09 -11.16
C VAL A 439 8.42 28.99 -9.77
N GLY A 440 9.26 27.97 -9.56
CA GLY A 440 10.06 27.80 -8.37
C GLY A 440 9.20 27.73 -7.10
N ILE A 441 9.40 28.71 -6.20
CA ILE A 441 8.71 28.77 -4.90
C ILE A 441 7.22 29.11 -5.01
N ASN A 442 6.79 29.67 -6.14
CA ASN A 442 5.38 30.02 -6.36
C ASN A 442 4.53 28.77 -6.65
N ALA A 443 5.16 27.72 -7.18
CA ALA A 443 4.52 26.42 -7.24
C ALA A 443 4.30 25.88 -5.83
N LYS A 444 3.18 25.20 -5.60
CA LYS A 444 2.89 24.48 -4.36
C LYS A 444 2.53 23.04 -4.68
N LEU A 445 3.07 22.15 -3.87
CA LEU A 445 2.89 20.71 -3.89
C LEU A 445 2.33 20.28 -2.53
N GLN A 446 1.85 19.05 -2.42
CA GLN A 446 1.40 18.46 -1.16
C GLN A 446 1.93 17.03 -1.06
N HIS A 447 2.91 16.87 -0.18
CA HIS A 447 3.54 15.60 0.15
C HIS A 447 3.90 14.74 -1.09
N PRO A 448 4.72 15.26 -2.03
CA PRO A 448 5.10 14.53 -3.24
C PRO A 448 5.96 13.31 -2.88
N LEU A 449 5.62 12.13 -3.40
CA LEU A 449 6.33 10.88 -3.09
C LEU A 449 7.21 10.35 -4.22
N GLY A 450 7.10 10.87 -5.44
CA GLY A 450 7.84 10.34 -6.59
C GLY A 450 8.30 11.40 -7.56
N VAL A 451 9.46 11.16 -8.19
CA VAL A 451 9.96 11.92 -9.32
C VAL A 451 10.47 10.99 -10.41
N ALA A 452 10.30 11.35 -11.68
CA ALA A 452 10.86 10.61 -12.81
C ALA A 452 11.38 11.54 -13.91
N TRP A 453 12.68 11.46 -14.18
CA TRP A 453 13.37 12.25 -15.20
C TRP A 453 13.14 11.65 -16.60
N ASN A 454 12.70 12.49 -17.54
CA ASN A 454 12.58 12.13 -18.95
C ASN A 454 13.70 12.79 -19.76
N PRO A 455 14.80 12.08 -20.07
CA PRO A 455 15.91 12.65 -20.82
C PRO A 455 15.56 13.01 -22.26
N HIS A 456 14.57 12.35 -22.87
CA HIS A 456 14.14 12.60 -24.25
C HIS A 456 13.43 13.95 -24.41
N ARG A 457 12.71 14.37 -23.35
CA ARG A 457 11.96 15.63 -23.34
C ARG A 457 12.65 16.73 -22.52
N GLY A 458 13.63 16.37 -21.69
CA GLY A 458 14.28 17.31 -20.78
C GLY A 458 13.35 17.80 -19.66
N LEU A 459 12.38 16.97 -19.26
CA LEU A 459 11.33 17.30 -18.29
C LEU A 459 11.36 16.32 -17.11
N LEU A 460 10.97 16.82 -15.94
CA LEU A 460 10.79 16.01 -14.74
C LEU A 460 9.29 15.83 -14.47
N TYR A 461 8.86 14.60 -14.21
CA TYR A 461 7.51 14.32 -13.75
C TYR A 461 7.50 14.09 -12.25
N VAL A 462 6.45 14.55 -11.57
CA VAL A 462 6.30 14.48 -10.12
C VAL A 462 4.96 13.83 -9.80
N ALA A 463 4.95 12.82 -8.95
CA ALA A 463 3.72 12.38 -8.29
C ALA A 463 3.48 13.29 -7.09
N ASP A 464 2.56 14.23 -7.26
CA ASP A 464 2.13 15.19 -6.24
C ASP A 464 0.99 14.55 -5.44
N SER A 465 1.37 13.65 -4.54
CA SER A 465 0.55 12.54 -4.08
C SER A 465 -0.73 12.97 -3.38
N TYR A 466 -0.64 13.90 -2.43
CA TYR A 466 -1.80 14.35 -1.65
C TYR A 466 -2.66 15.37 -2.40
N ASN A 467 -2.16 15.93 -3.51
CA ASN A 467 -2.98 16.67 -4.47
C ASN A 467 -3.61 15.74 -5.53
N HIS A 468 -3.36 14.43 -5.47
CA HIS A 468 -3.89 13.43 -6.40
C HIS A 468 -3.60 13.75 -7.87
N LYS A 469 -2.40 14.29 -8.13
CA LYS A 469 -2.01 14.82 -9.43
C LYS A 469 -0.62 14.32 -9.84
N ILE A 470 -0.42 14.30 -11.15
CA ILE A 470 0.91 14.23 -11.75
C ILE A 470 1.26 15.63 -12.24
N LYS A 471 2.38 16.17 -11.75
CA LYS A 471 2.91 17.47 -12.18
C LYS A 471 4.06 17.25 -13.17
N VAL A 472 4.30 18.24 -14.01
CA VAL A 472 5.47 18.32 -14.89
C VAL A 472 6.28 19.55 -14.54
N VAL A 473 7.60 19.39 -14.47
CA VAL A 473 8.55 20.45 -14.13
C VAL A 473 9.56 20.57 -15.27
N ASP A 474 9.71 21.78 -15.80
CA ASP A 474 10.87 22.15 -16.62
C ASP A 474 11.99 22.63 -15.68
N PRO A 475 13.07 21.86 -15.50
CA PRO A 475 14.13 22.22 -14.57
C PRO A 475 14.94 23.45 -15.00
N LYS A 476 14.84 23.88 -16.26
CA LYS A 476 15.54 25.06 -16.78
C LYS A 476 14.85 26.34 -16.33
N SER A 477 13.54 26.43 -16.58
CA SER A 477 12.73 27.58 -16.19
C SER A 477 12.26 27.51 -14.75
N LYS A 478 12.29 26.30 -14.14
CA LYS A 478 11.66 25.96 -12.86
C LYS A 478 10.13 26.11 -12.88
N GLN A 479 9.51 26.10 -14.05
CA GLN A 479 8.06 26.06 -14.18
C GLN A 479 7.55 24.67 -13.75
N CYS A 480 6.52 24.64 -12.92
CA CYS A 480 5.79 23.44 -12.50
C CYS A 480 4.32 23.60 -12.84
N ASP A 481 3.76 22.67 -13.60
CA ASP A 481 2.37 22.68 -14.06
C ASP A 481 1.70 21.33 -13.81
N VAL A 482 0.36 21.31 -13.74
CA VAL A 482 -0.39 20.05 -13.79
C VAL A 482 -0.19 19.38 -15.15
N LEU A 483 0.26 18.13 -15.14
CA LEU A 483 0.27 17.26 -16.32
C LEU A 483 -1.05 16.52 -16.46
N ALA A 484 -1.49 15.85 -15.38
CA ALA A 484 -2.68 15.02 -15.32
C ALA A 484 -3.26 14.96 -13.90
N GLY A 485 -4.55 14.65 -13.80
CA GLY A 485 -5.27 14.52 -12.54
C GLY A 485 -6.21 15.69 -12.28
N SER A 486 -7.47 15.40 -11.95
CA SER A 486 -8.45 16.42 -11.61
C SER A 486 -8.21 17.08 -10.24
N GLY A 487 -7.43 16.42 -9.37
CA GLY A 487 -7.25 16.79 -7.96
C GLY A 487 -8.24 16.16 -7.00
N VAL A 488 -9.18 15.35 -7.50
CA VAL A 488 -10.12 14.58 -6.68
C VAL A 488 -9.63 13.14 -6.58
N ALA A 489 -9.57 12.60 -5.36
CA ALA A 489 -9.27 11.19 -5.13
C ALA A 489 -10.27 10.29 -5.88
N GLY A 490 -9.76 9.32 -6.64
CA GLY A 490 -10.62 8.32 -7.28
C GLY A 490 -9.92 7.53 -8.38
N ASN A 491 -10.69 6.67 -9.06
CA ASN A 491 -10.18 5.70 -10.05
C ASN A 491 -10.71 5.89 -11.48
N VAL A 492 -11.00 7.12 -11.89
CA VAL A 492 -11.51 7.45 -13.22
C VAL A 492 -10.33 7.62 -14.19
N LEU A 493 -10.38 6.97 -15.36
CA LEU A 493 -9.36 7.15 -16.40
C LEU A 493 -9.58 8.43 -17.22
N GLY A 494 -10.85 8.80 -17.46
CA GLY A 494 -11.22 9.96 -18.28
C GLY A 494 -10.86 9.77 -19.77
N PRO A 495 -11.34 10.65 -20.66
CA PRO A 495 -10.92 10.65 -22.07
C PRO A 495 -9.52 11.26 -22.27
N GLY A 496 -8.97 11.95 -21.26
CA GLY A 496 -7.67 12.60 -21.30
C GLY A 496 -7.11 12.87 -19.89
N PHE A 497 -5.92 13.47 -19.85
CA PHE A 497 -5.16 13.71 -18.62
C PHE A 497 -5.89 14.53 -17.55
N GLU A 498 -6.66 15.55 -17.93
CA GLU A 498 -7.26 16.50 -17.00
C GLU A 498 -8.47 15.92 -16.24
N GLN A 499 -9.15 14.92 -16.82
CA GLN A 499 -10.32 14.27 -16.20
C GLN A 499 -9.97 12.97 -15.48
N ALA A 500 -8.77 12.44 -15.68
CA ALA A 500 -8.29 11.30 -14.93
C ALA A 500 -8.24 11.64 -13.43
N THR A 501 -8.50 10.66 -12.59
CA THR A 501 -8.30 10.76 -11.13
C THR A 501 -7.25 9.76 -10.68
N PHE A 502 -6.52 10.14 -9.63
CA PHE A 502 -5.54 9.32 -8.93
C PHE A 502 -5.92 9.29 -7.45
N ASN A 503 -5.29 8.43 -6.67
CA ASN A 503 -5.47 8.41 -5.23
C ASN A 503 -4.13 8.09 -4.55
N GLU A 504 -3.51 9.14 -4.00
CA GLU A 504 -2.17 9.13 -3.39
C GLU A 504 -1.12 8.35 -4.20
N PRO A 505 -0.83 8.72 -5.46
CA PRO A 505 0.18 8.01 -6.26
C PRO A 505 1.55 8.05 -5.56
N GLY A 506 2.09 6.89 -5.23
CA GLY A 506 3.29 6.75 -4.40
C GLY A 506 4.58 6.84 -5.19
N GLY A 507 4.56 6.51 -6.48
CA GLY A 507 5.75 6.50 -7.33
C GLY A 507 5.42 6.51 -8.81
N LEU A 508 6.41 6.83 -9.63
CA LEU A 508 6.29 6.85 -11.07
C LEU A 508 7.64 6.60 -11.74
N CYS A 509 7.63 6.05 -12.96
CA CYS A 509 8.82 5.90 -13.78
C CYS A 509 8.51 6.13 -15.27
N VAL A 510 9.51 6.61 -16.01
CA VAL A 510 9.39 6.87 -17.45
C VAL A 510 9.80 5.61 -18.22
N GLY A 511 8.98 5.20 -19.19
CA GLY A 511 9.29 4.13 -20.12
C GLY A 511 10.49 4.47 -21.02
N GLU A 512 11.17 3.46 -21.56
CA GLU A 512 12.43 3.61 -22.29
C GLU A 512 12.37 4.64 -23.44
N SER A 513 11.25 4.65 -24.18
CA SER A 513 11.02 5.56 -25.30
C SER A 513 10.76 7.02 -24.89
N GLY A 514 10.56 7.30 -23.60
CA GLY A 514 10.16 8.61 -23.10
C GLY A 514 8.72 9.01 -23.42
N LYS A 515 7.91 8.10 -23.96
CA LYS A 515 6.52 8.34 -24.38
C LYS A 515 5.47 7.87 -23.39
N VAL A 516 5.80 6.90 -22.54
CA VAL A 516 4.87 6.36 -21.53
C VAL A 516 5.41 6.65 -20.15
N LEU A 517 4.52 7.04 -19.24
CA LEU A 517 4.80 7.15 -17.81
C LEU A 517 3.99 6.10 -17.06
N TYR A 518 4.65 5.28 -16.26
CA TYR A 518 4.02 4.31 -15.36
C TYR A 518 3.88 4.93 -13.97
N ILE A 519 2.75 4.76 -13.32
CA ILE A 519 2.41 5.37 -12.04
C ILE A 519 1.89 4.28 -11.11
N ALA A 520 2.51 4.15 -9.94
CA ALA A 520 1.97 3.38 -8.83
C ALA A 520 0.88 4.21 -8.15
N ASP A 521 -0.38 3.92 -8.47
CA ASP A 521 -1.56 4.65 -7.98
C ASP A 521 -2.08 3.97 -6.72
N THR A 522 -1.39 4.24 -5.61
CA THR A 522 -1.36 3.46 -4.37
C THR A 522 -2.75 3.09 -3.84
N ASN A 523 -3.57 4.09 -3.52
CA ASN A 523 -4.87 3.85 -2.86
C ASN A 523 -5.95 3.37 -3.84
N ASN A 524 -5.64 3.32 -5.14
CA ASN A 524 -6.47 2.65 -6.14
C ASN A 524 -6.01 1.23 -6.44
N HIS A 525 -4.93 0.74 -5.81
CA HIS A 525 -4.45 -0.64 -5.98
C HIS A 525 -4.08 -0.98 -7.45
N HIS A 526 -3.55 0.00 -8.20
CA HIS A 526 -3.31 -0.12 -9.63
C HIS A 526 -1.98 0.48 -10.07
N ILE A 527 -1.49 0.01 -11.22
CA ILE A 527 -0.51 0.75 -12.02
C ILE A 527 -1.25 1.45 -13.17
N LYS A 528 -1.15 2.77 -13.23
CA LYS A 528 -1.68 3.59 -14.34
C LYS A 528 -0.58 3.92 -15.34
N THR A 529 -0.94 4.00 -16.60
CA THR A 529 -0.05 4.40 -17.70
C THR A 529 -0.56 5.66 -18.37
N LEU A 530 0.31 6.66 -18.51
CA LEU A 530 0.04 7.88 -19.28
C LEU A 530 0.82 7.81 -20.57
N ASP A 531 0.12 7.84 -21.69
CA ASP A 531 0.74 8.05 -23.00
C ASP A 531 0.89 9.55 -23.24
N LEU A 532 2.14 10.02 -23.29
CA LEU A 532 2.51 11.43 -23.40
C LEU A 532 2.41 11.98 -24.82
N GLU A 533 2.12 11.15 -25.82
CA GLU A 533 1.85 11.56 -27.20
C GLU A 533 0.35 11.68 -27.44
N THR A 534 -0.42 10.65 -27.09
CA THR A 534 -1.89 10.64 -27.28
C THR A 534 -2.64 11.34 -26.15
N ARG A 535 -1.97 11.63 -25.02
CA ARG A 535 -2.54 12.21 -23.79
C ARG A 535 -3.67 11.37 -23.18
N THR A 536 -3.55 10.05 -23.29
CA THR A 536 -4.54 9.12 -22.73
C THR A 536 -4.04 8.42 -21.47
N VAL A 537 -4.95 8.13 -20.54
CA VAL A 537 -4.67 7.35 -19.33
C VAL A 537 -5.24 5.95 -19.50
N SER A 538 -4.50 4.93 -19.08
CA SER A 538 -4.92 3.53 -19.11
C SER A 538 -4.44 2.80 -17.86
N LEU A 539 -4.99 1.62 -17.61
CA LEU A 539 -4.47 0.71 -16.59
C LEU A 539 -3.47 -0.24 -17.24
N LEU A 540 -2.36 -0.51 -16.55
CA LEU A 540 -1.53 -1.67 -16.87
C LEU A 540 -2.22 -2.90 -16.26
N PRO A 541 -2.74 -3.84 -17.07
CA PRO A 541 -3.34 -5.04 -16.54
C PRO A 541 -2.25 -5.93 -15.95
N VAL A 542 -2.11 -5.96 -14.63
CA VAL A 542 -1.24 -6.94 -13.99
C VAL A 542 -1.94 -8.29 -14.07
N THR A 543 -1.33 -9.25 -14.74
CA THR A 543 -1.89 -10.60 -14.91
C THR A 543 -0.93 -11.63 -14.34
N VAL A 544 -1.45 -12.48 -13.46
CA VAL A 544 -0.75 -13.70 -13.07
C VAL A 544 -1.15 -14.73 -14.11
N GLU A 545 -0.26 -15.00 -15.06
CA GLU A 545 -0.29 -16.32 -15.69
C GLU A 545 0.26 -17.26 -14.62
N ASP A 546 -0.53 -18.24 -14.19
CA ASP A 546 0.01 -19.33 -13.41
C ASP A 546 1.19 -19.89 -14.20
N VAL A 547 2.41 -19.70 -13.68
CA VAL A 547 3.57 -20.45 -14.13
C VAL A 547 3.30 -21.88 -13.71
N LEU A 548 2.57 -22.61 -14.54
CA LEU A 548 2.77 -24.04 -14.65
C LEU A 548 4.20 -24.21 -15.14
N ASP A 549 5.13 -24.37 -14.20
CA ASP A 549 6.36 -25.14 -14.44
C ASP A 549 5.94 -26.59 -14.71
N ALA A 550 5.41 -26.78 -15.90
CA ALA A 550 5.21 -28.01 -16.64
C ALA A 550 4.68 -27.55 -17.99
N ALA A 551 5.40 -27.89 -19.07
CA ALA A 551 4.97 -27.72 -20.45
C ALA A 551 3.44 -27.78 -20.57
N ALA A 552 2.82 -26.76 -21.18
CA ALA A 552 1.39 -26.74 -21.45
C ALA A 552 0.95 -28.16 -21.88
N PRO A 553 0.01 -28.82 -21.18
CA PRO A 553 -0.61 -29.97 -21.79
C PRO A 553 -1.27 -29.41 -23.03
N ALA A 554 -0.95 -30.01 -24.18
CA ALA A 554 -1.61 -29.71 -25.44
C ALA A 554 -3.12 -29.54 -25.22
N PRO A 555 -3.81 -28.63 -25.95
CA PRO A 555 -5.23 -28.39 -25.80
C PRO A 555 -5.96 -29.72 -25.62
N ARG A 556 -6.69 -29.87 -24.52
CA ARG A 556 -7.32 -31.14 -24.12
C ARG A 556 -8.07 -31.67 -25.33
N LYS A 557 -7.63 -32.81 -25.89
CA LYS A 557 -8.34 -33.45 -26.99
C LYS A 557 -9.73 -33.79 -26.50
N ILE A 558 -10.71 -32.98 -26.88
CA ILE A 558 -12.11 -33.18 -26.49
C ILE A 558 -12.53 -34.54 -27.09
N PRO A 559 -12.84 -35.54 -26.25
CA PRO A 559 -13.32 -36.83 -26.75
C PRO A 559 -14.64 -36.62 -27.47
N LYS A 560 -14.89 -37.41 -28.52
CA LYS A 560 -16.19 -37.36 -29.20
C LYS A 560 -17.29 -37.69 -28.19
N LEU A 561 -18.38 -36.94 -28.25
CA LEU A 561 -19.56 -37.20 -27.43
C LEU A 561 -20.01 -38.67 -27.62
N PRO A 562 -20.20 -39.44 -26.54
CA PRO A 562 -20.71 -40.81 -26.62
C PRO A 562 -22.06 -40.85 -27.35
N LYS A 563 -22.33 -41.91 -28.11
CA LYS A 563 -23.65 -42.09 -28.78
C LYS A 563 -24.82 -42.13 -27.79
N SER A 564 -24.55 -42.49 -26.53
CA SER A 564 -25.52 -42.55 -25.44
C SER A 564 -25.75 -41.21 -24.74
N ALA A 565 -25.02 -40.14 -25.12
CA ALA A 565 -25.14 -38.85 -24.48
C ALA A 565 -26.48 -38.19 -24.82
N ALA A 566 -27.19 -37.70 -23.79
CA ALA A 566 -28.43 -36.98 -24.00
C ALA A 566 -28.16 -35.66 -24.73
N ARG A 567 -29.03 -35.29 -25.67
CA ARG A 567 -28.99 -33.99 -26.34
C ARG A 567 -30.21 -33.19 -25.90
N VAL A 568 -29.97 -32.06 -25.24
CA VAL A 568 -30.99 -31.19 -24.68
C VAL A 568 -31.02 -29.91 -25.50
N GLY A 569 -32.05 -29.77 -26.34
CA GLY A 569 -32.31 -28.52 -27.06
C GLY A 569 -32.98 -27.51 -26.14
N LEU A 570 -32.42 -26.31 -26.06
CA LEU A 570 -32.99 -25.19 -25.33
C LEU A 570 -33.73 -24.23 -26.27
N PRO A 571 -34.67 -23.41 -25.76
CA PRO A 571 -35.33 -22.38 -26.54
C PRO A 571 -34.33 -21.38 -27.13
N ALA A 572 -34.68 -20.81 -28.29
CA ALA A 572 -33.84 -19.80 -28.93
C ALA A 572 -33.68 -18.56 -28.03
N LEU A 573 -32.44 -18.10 -27.88
CA LEU A 573 -32.07 -17.02 -26.96
C LEU A 573 -31.73 -15.75 -27.74
N ALA A 574 -32.51 -14.69 -27.54
CA ALA A 574 -32.24 -13.39 -28.16
C ALA A 574 -31.10 -12.66 -27.45
N VAL A 575 -30.01 -12.38 -28.17
CA VAL A 575 -28.80 -11.74 -27.66
C VAL A 575 -28.34 -10.63 -28.60
N SER A 576 -27.50 -9.72 -28.10
CA SER A 576 -26.93 -8.62 -28.89
C SER A 576 -25.39 -8.73 -28.95
N PRO A 577 -24.72 -8.19 -29.99
CA PRO A 577 -23.26 -8.11 -30.01
C PRO A 577 -22.69 -7.41 -28.77
N GLY A 578 -21.61 -7.96 -28.21
CA GLY A 578 -21.00 -7.51 -26.94
C GLY A 578 -21.69 -8.03 -25.68
N GLN A 579 -22.85 -8.70 -25.80
CA GLN A 579 -23.58 -9.22 -24.65
C GLN A 579 -22.99 -10.55 -24.15
N THR A 580 -22.90 -10.69 -22.82
CA THR A 580 -22.37 -11.92 -22.20
C THR A 580 -23.50 -12.91 -21.88
N LEU A 581 -23.38 -14.13 -22.38
CA LEU A 581 -24.23 -15.25 -22.00
C LEU A 581 -23.67 -15.89 -20.73
N ARG A 582 -24.51 -16.03 -19.71
CA ARG A 582 -24.19 -16.73 -18.47
C ARG A 582 -24.98 -18.04 -18.42
N MET A 583 -24.32 -19.14 -18.72
CA MET A 583 -24.87 -20.49 -18.70
C MET A 583 -24.69 -21.11 -17.31
N GLU A 584 -25.79 -21.41 -16.63
CA GLU A 584 -25.77 -22.11 -15.34
C GLU A 584 -26.06 -23.59 -15.55
N LEU A 585 -25.04 -24.42 -15.36
CA LEU A 585 -25.11 -25.88 -15.44
C LEU A 585 -25.57 -26.43 -14.07
N CYS A 586 -26.82 -26.85 -13.99
CA CYS A 586 -27.42 -27.49 -12.83
C CYS A 586 -27.42 -29.01 -13.02
N LEU A 587 -26.33 -29.68 -12.61
CA LEU A 587 -26.09 -31.09 -12.88
C LEU A 587 -26.21 -31.92 -11.60
N SER A 588 -26.86 -33.07 -11.67
CA SER A 588 -26.94 -34.01 -10.55
C SER A 588 -26.55 -35.42 -10.94
N LEU A 589 -25.93 -36.14 -9.99
CA LEU A 589 -25.54 -37.53 -10.12
C LEU A 589 -26.61 -38.47 -9.52
N PRO A 590 -26.64 -39.74 -9.93
CA PRO A 590 -27.40 -40.78 -9.25
C PRO A 590 -27.05 -40.87 -7.75
N GLU A 591 -28.04 -41.21 -6.93
CA GLU A 591 -27.87 -41.36 -5.48
C GLU A 591 -26.78 -42.40 -5.15
N GLY A 592 -25.93 -42.10 -4.16
CA GLY A 592 -24.83 -42.99 -3.75
C GLY A 592 -23.60 -42.96 -4.66
N THR A 593 -23.48 -41.98 -5.56
CA THR A 593 -22.31 -41.81 -6.43
C THR A 593 -21.56 -40.51 -6.16
N LYS A 594 -20.26 -40.47 -6.49
CA LYS A 594 -19.41 -39.27 -6.36
C LYS A 594 -18.48 -39.13 -7.56
N LEU A 595 -18.09 -37.89 -7.87
CA LEU A 595 -17.06 -37.62 -8.88
C LEU A 595 -15.76 -38.34 -8.53
N THR A 596 -15.08 -38.87 -9.54
CA THR A 596 -13.76 -39.50 -9.37
C THR A 596 -12.63 -38.52 -9.63
N GLN A 597 -11.58 -38.62 -8.82
CA GLN A 597 -10.36 -37.83 -9.00
C GLN A 597 -9.44 -38.44 -10.07
N ASP A 598 -9.56 -39.75 -10.34
CA ASP A 598 -8.70 -40.46 -11.30
C ASP A 598 -9.07 -40.18 -12.77
N ALA A 599 -10.26 -39.63 -13.01
CA ALA A 599 -10.72 -39.19 -14.33
C ALA A 599 -11.53 -37.89 -14.19
N PRO A 600 -10.95 -36.71 -14.47
CA PRO A 600 -11.59 -35.44 -14.20
C PRO A 600 -12.77 -35.18 -15.14
N SER A 601 -13.91 -34.82 -14.55
CA SER A 601 -15.11 -34.34 -15.25
C SER A 601 -14.88 -32.94 -15.80
N PHE A 602 -15.51 -32.60 -16.92
CA PHE A 602 -15.25 -31.33 -17.61
C PHE A 602 -16.40 -30.94 -18.55
N TRP A 603 -16.42 -29.68 -18.96
CA TRP A 603 -17.31 -29.14 -19.99
C TRP A 603 -16.50 -28.57 -21.15
N ALA A 604 -17.13 -28.46 -22.32
CA ALA A 604 -16.60 -27.79 -23.48
C ALA A 604 -17.69 -27.03 -24.25
N LEU A 605 -17.34 -25.88 -24.81
CA LEU A 605 -18.17 -25.08 -25.69
C LEU A 605 -17.75 -25.27 -27.14
N SER A 606 -18.74 -25.38 -28.02
CA SER A 606 -18.53 -25.40 -29.46
C SER A 606 -19.66 -24.67 -30.18
N SER A 607 -19.39 -24.24 -31.41
CA SER A 607 -20.38 -23.62 -32.28
C SER A 607 -20.13 -24.08 -33.70
N GLU A 608 -20.86 -25.10 -34.14
CA GLU A 608 -20.63 -25.75 -35.43
C GLU A 608 -20.87 -24.75 -36.57
N GLY A 609 -19.91 -24.66 -37.50
CA GLY A 609 -19.93 -23.70 -38.60
C GLY A 609 -19.71 -22.23 -38.22
N ASN A 610 -19.54 -21.92 -36.92
CA ASN A 610 -19.45 -20.54 -36.41
C ASN A 610 -18.31 -20.38 -35.38
N PRO A 611 -17.05 -20.67 -35.75
CA PRO A 611 -15.92 -20.65 -34.80
C PRO A 611 -15.64 -19.26 -34.21
N TRP A 612 -15.99 -18.20 -34.96
CA TRP A 612 -15.87 -16.80 -34.55
C TRP A 612 -16.58 -16.51 -33.23
N LEU A 613 -17.62 -17.26 -32.87
CA LEU A 613 -18.41 -17.03 -31.64
C LEU A 613 -17.59 -17.25 -30.37
N LEU A 614 -16.57 -18.11 -30.42
CA LEU A 614 -15.78 -18.56 -29.27
C LEU A 614 -14.29 -18.25 -29.39
N GLU A 615 -13.90 -17.52 -30.44
CA GLU A 615 -12.51 -17.14 -30.68
C GLU A 615 -12.01 -16.18 -29.58
N GLY A 616 -10.84 -16.50 -29.01
CA GLY A 616 -10.27 -15.73 -27.90
C GLY A 616 -10.97 -15.91 -26.54
N GLN A 617 -11.86 -16.90 -26.41
CA GLN A 617 -12.61 -17.19 -25.17
C GLN A 617 -12.31 -18.59 -24.63
N SER A 618 -12.57 -18.80 -23.34
CA SER A 618 -12.43 -20.12 -22.70
C SER A 618 -13.49 -21.09 -23.23
N THR A 619 -13.05 -22.14 -23.93
CA THR A 619 -13.94 -23.12 -24.57
C THR A 619 -14.03 -24.45 -23.84
N SER A 620 -13.37 -24.62 -22.69
CA SER A 620 -13.53 -25.79 -21.83
C SER A 620 -13.09 -25.49 -20.40
N GLY A 621 -13.53 -26.32 -19.44
CA GLY A 621 -13.13 -26.21 -18.04
C GLY A 621 -13.49 -27.47 -17.26
N ASP A 622 -12.87 -27.64 -16.09
CA ASP A 622 -13.09 -28.82 -15.23
C ASP A 622 -14.33 -28.67 -14.34
N ILE A 623 -14.87 -29.83 -13.94
CA ILE A 623 -15.99 -29.97 -13.00
C ILE A 623 -15.47 -30.75 -11.80
N VAL A 624 -15.23 -30.02 -10.71
CA VAL A 624 -14.69 -30.57 -9.45
C VAL A 624 -15.77 -30.70 -8.37
N ASP A 625 -16.87 -29.96 -8.50
CA ASP A 625 -17.99 -29.96 -7.58
C ASP A 625 -19.32 -29.77 -8.34
N LEU A 626 -20.35 -30.47 -7.87
CA LEU A 626 -21.73 -30.41 -8.36
C LEU A 626 -22.72 -30.01 -7.25
N SER A 627 -22.23 -29.61 -6.07
CA SER A 627 -23.06 -29.16 -4.95
C SER A 627 -23.80 -27.84 -5.22
N GLN A 628 -23.27 -27.04 -6.16
CA GLN A 628 -23.86 -25.79 -6.62
C GLN A 628 -23.85 -25.71 -8.17
N PRO A 629 -24.73 -24.90 -8.79
CA PRO A 629 -24.73 -24.68 -10.23
C PRO A 629 -23.40 -24.10 -10.72
N LEU A 630 -22.80 -24.74 -11.73
CA LEU A 630 -21.57 -24.25 -12.34
C LEU A 630 -21.89 -23.13 -13.35
N THR A 631 -21.21 -22.00 -13.24
CA THR A 631 -21.37 -20.88 -14.19
C THR A 631 -20.32 -20.98 -15.30
N VAL A 632 -20.78 -21.05 -16.55
CA VAL A 632 -19.96 -20.95 -17.77
C VAL A 632 -20.40 -19.70 -18.53
N SER A 633 -19.45 -18.92 -19.05
CA SER A 633 -19.77 -17.68 -19.78
C SER A 633 -19.15 -17.63 -21.17
N ALA A 634 -19.90 -17.08 -22.12
CA ALA A 634 -19.40 -16.73 -23.46
C ALA A 634 -19.98 -15.38 -23.89
N THR A 635 -19.17 -14.50 -24.44
CA THR A 635 -19.56 -13.18 -24.92
C THR A 635 -19.77 -13.22 -26.42
N VAL A 636 -20.89 -12.67 -26.91
CA VAL A 636 -21.11 -12.52 -28.35
C VAL A 636 -20.13 -11.47 -28.86
N PRO A 637 -19.25 -11.78 -29.84
CA PRO A 637 -18.32 -10.81 -30.37
C PRO A 637 -19.02 -9.57 -30.95
N PRO A 638 -18.36 -8.38 -30.94
CA PRO A 638 -18.93 -7.14 -31.49
C PRO A 638 -19.29 -7.23 -32.98
N THR A 639 -18.62 -8.12 -33.72
CA THR A 639 -18.82 -8.35 -35.15
C THR A 639 -19.39 -9.75 -35.37
N ALA A 640 -20.71 -9.90 -35.24
CA ALA A 640 -21.37 -11.18 -35.51
C ALA A 640 -21.31 -11.51 -37.01
N GLN A 641 -20.79 -12.69 -37.35
CA GLN A 641 -20.66 -13.13 -38.75
C GLN A 641 -21.87 -13.94 -39.25
N SER A 642 -22.76 -14.36 -38.34
CA SER A 642 -24.02 -15.04 -38.63
C SER A 642 -25.10 -14.58 -37.64
N PRO A 643 -26.37 -14.37 -38.06
CA PRO A 643 -27.44 -13.90 -37.19
C PRO A 643 -28.01 -14.97 -36.26
N ASP A 644 -27.80 -16.26 -36.56
CA ASP A 644 -28.45 -17.37 -35.86
C ASP A 644 -27.52 -18.57 -35.54
N PRO A 645 -26.34 -18.36 -34.91
CA PRO A 645 -25.46 -19.46 -34.54
C PRO A 645 -26.06 -20.32 -33.42
N THR A 646 -25.70 -21.60 -33.36
CA THR A 646 -26.06 -22.49 -32.25
C THR A 646 -24.85 -22.71 -31.35
N LEU A 647 -24.95 -22.24 -30.10
CA LEU A 647 -23.94 -22.52 -29.08
C LEU A 647 -24.24 -23.88 -28.45
N THR A 648 -23.24 -24.76 -28.42
CA THR A 648 -23.31 -26.08 -27.82
C THR A 648 -22.42 -26.15 -26.60
N ALA A 649 -22.98 -26.60 -25.46
CA ALA A 649 -22.24 -26.88 -24.23
C ALA A 649 -22.29 -28.39 -23.96
N ASP A 650 -21.17 -29.05 -24.17
CA ASP A 650 -21.00 -30.47 -23.91
C ASP A 650 -20.39 -30.67 -22.53
N VAL A 651 -20.88 -31.67 -21.80
CA VAL A 651 -20.42 -31.98 -20.44
C VAL A 651 -20.15 -33.47 -20.34
N TRP A 652 -18.99 -33.83 -19.77
CA TRP A 652 -18.59 -35.20 -19.44
C TRP A 652 -18.40 -35.32 -17.94
N VAL A 653 -19.10 -36.27 -17.34
CA VAL A 653 -19.02 -36.53 -15.91
C VAL A 653 -18.57 -37.97 -15.68
N TYR A 654 -17.50 -38.12 -14.91
CA TYR A 654 -16.93 -39.37 -14.46
C TYR A 654 -17.21 -39.51 -12.97
N PHE A 655 -17.91 -40.56 -12.59
CA PHE A 655 -18.33 -40.79 -11.21
C PHE A 655 -18.30 -42.28 -10.88
N CYS A 656 -18.06 -42.61 -9.62
CA CYS A 656 -18.03 -43.99 -9.14
C CYS A 656 -19.11 -44.22 -8.08
N SER A 657 -19.67 -45.43 -8.10
CA SER A 657 -20.60 -45.92 -7.08
C SER A 657 -19.86 -46.17 -5.76
N ALA A 658 -20.46 -45.72 -4.65
CA ALA A 658 -19.88 -45.87 -3.32
C ALA A 658 -19.91 -47.32 -2.80
N GLY A 659 -20.74 -48.20 -3.38
CA GLY A 659 -20.95 -49.57 -2.89
C GLY A 659 -20.01 -50.62 -3.48
N ASP A 660 -19.87 -50.64 -4.81
CA ASP A 660 -19.10 -51.65 -5.56
C ASP A 660 -17.83 -51.08 -6.23
N GLY A 661 -17.59 -49.77 -6.11
CA GLY A 661 -16.44 -49.09 -6.70
C GLY A 661 -16.49 -48.99 -8.23
N ALA A 662 -17.61 -49.34 -8.87
CA ALA A 662 -17.74 -49.26 -10.31
C ALA A 662 -17.76 -47.79 -10.77
N CYS A 663 -16.83 -47.43 -11.65
CA CYS A 663 -16.72 -46.09 -12.22
C CYS A 663 -17.39 -46.03 -13.60
N MET A 664 -18.17 -44.98 -13.82
CA MET A 664 -18.91 -44.72 -15.05
C MET A 664 -18.57 -43.34 -15.61
N MET A 665 -18.65 -43.23 -16.93
CA MET A 665 -18.65 -41.96 -17.64
C MET A 665 -20.02 -41.74 -18.29
N ARG A 666 -20.57 -40.55 -18.13
CA ARG A 666 -21.76 -40.06 -18.82
C ARG A 666 -21.47 -38.71 -19.44
N ALA A 667 -22.28 -38.34 -20.43
CA ALA A 667 -22.19 -37.04 -21.05
C ALA A 667 -23.56 -36.52 -21.47
N VAL A 668 -23.68 -35.20 -21.55
CA VAL A 668 -24.86 -34.48 -22.03
C VAL A 668 -24.40 -33.33 -22.91
N SER A 669 -25.19 -33.00 -23.93
CA SER A 669 -24.95 -31.87 -24.83
C SER A 669 -26.15 -30.94 -24.80
N PHE A 670 -25.93 -29.69 -24.40
CA PHE A 670 -26.95 -28.64 -24.42
C PHE A 670 -26.77 -27.79 -25.68
N GLN A 671 -27.85 -27.59 -26.43
CA GLN A 671 -27.83 -26.79 -27.65
C GLN A 671 -28.72 -25.56 -27.47
N VAL A 672 -28.13 -24.38 -27.59
CA VAL A 672 -28.81 -23.08 -27.48
C VAL A 672 -28.74 -22.37 -28.82
N PRO A 673 -29.84 -22.34 -29.59
CA PRO A 673 -29.93 -21.48 -30.76
C PRO A 673 -29.87 -20.02 -30.29
N LEU A 674 -28.99 -19.21 -30.86
CA LEU A 674 -28.94 -17.78 -30.59
C LEU A 674 -29.66 -17.02 -31.69
N LEU A 675 -30.35 -15.93 -31.32
CA LEU A 675 -30.93 -14.98 -32.26
C LEU A 675 -30.26 -13.63 -32.03
N ILE A 676 -29.25 -13.32 -32.84
CA ILE A 676 -28.43 -12.11 -32.69
C ILE A 676 -29.15 -10.94 -33.34
N SER A 677 -29.59 -9.99 -32.51
CA SER A 677 -30.26 -8.77 -32.96
C SER A 677 -29.32 -7.56 -32.87
N PRO A 678 -29.33 -6.64 -33.86
CA PRO A 678 -28.53 -5.42 -33.83
C PRO A 678 -29.01 -4.38 -32.79
N ALA A 679 -30.18 -4.58 -32.16
CA ALA A 679 -30.65 -3.70 -31.10
C ALA A 679 -29.82 -3.94 -29.82
N PRO A 680 -29.12 -2.92 -29.27
CA PRO A 680 -28.29 -3.09 -28.09
C PRO A 680 -29.16 -3.39 -26.86
N LYS A 681 -28.73 -4.38 -26.05
CA LYS A 681 -29.31 -4.71 -24.76
C LYS A 681 -28.19 -4.76 -23.73
N ASP A 682 -28.39 -4.07 -22.61
CA ASP A 682 -27.43 -4.04 -21.51
C ASP A 682 -27.59 -5.24 -20.57
N GLY A 683 -26.46 -5.69 -20.01
CA GLY A 683 -26.41 -6.74 -18.99
C GLY A 683 -26.30 -8.18 -19.52
N PRO A 684 -25.86 -9.13 -18.68
CA PRO A 684 -25.69 -10.53 -19.07
C PRO A 684 -27.04 -11.23 -19.26
N VAL A 685 -27.11 -12.15 -20.23
CA VAL A 685 -28.28 -13.01 -20.44
C VAL A 685 -28.05 -14.34 -19.78
N LYS A 686 -28.90 -14.69 -18.82
CA LYS A 686 -28.82 -15.95 -18.08
C LYS A 686 -29.59 -17.06 -18.81
N VAL A 687 -28.97 -18.23 -18.93
CA VAL A 687 -29.60 -19.45 -19.43
C VAL A 687 -29.27 -20.60 -18.48
N THR A 688 -30.29 -21.33 -18.05
CA THR A 688 -30.13 -22.46 -17.11
C THR A 688 -30.23 -23.78 -17.88
N MET A 689 -29.25 -24.65 -17.65
CA MET A 689 -29.08 -25.95 -18.30
C MET A 689 -29.07 -27.03 -17.23
N SER A 690 -30.17 -27.78 -17.13
CA SER A 690 -30.32 -28.80 -16.07
C SER A 690 -30.29 -30.21 -16.65
N HIS A 691 -29.55 -31.11 -16.00
CA HIS A 691 -29.56 -32.53 -16.36
C HIS A 691 -29.21 -33.43 -15.16
N THR A 692 -29.87 -34.58 -15.09
CA THR A 692 -29.60 -35.63 -14.11
C THR A 692 -29.08 -36.86 -14.85
N PHE A 693 -27.87 -37.31 -14.50
CA PHE A 693 -27.09 -38.31 -15.23
C PHE A 693 -27.45 -39.77 -14.96
#